data_AF-V3ZIU2-F1
#
_entry.id   AF-V3ZIU2-F1
#
_cell.length_a   1.000
_cell.length_b   1.000
_cell.length_c   1.000
_cell.angle_alpha   90.00
_cell.angle_beta   90.00
_cell.angle_gamma   90.00
#
_symmetry.space_group_name_H-M   'P 1'
#
loop_
_entity.id
_entity.type
_entity.pdbx_description
1 polymer ?
#
loop_
_entity_poly.entity_id
_entity_poly.type
_entity_poly.pdbx_seq_one_letter_code
_entity_poly.pdbx_strand_id
1 'polypeptide(L)'
;MTGKFQFAIDRGGTFTDVWAKCPDGQVVVTKLLSVDPGNYQDAPREGIRRILEQALFNQANIRTVFIMIQTKGIGMPAKEAIDTSDIEWIRMGTTVATNSLLERKGERMALAITKGFRDLLHIGNQARPNIFDLEIITPEELYEDIIEVNERVVLKQDRCEINKPNVKTVTGKTQEQLEVWQTVDEELLRKDLKTTLEKGITSLAVALLHSYTFSDHEVEVGRIAREMGFKHVSLSSDIMPMIRIVPRGFTACADAYLTPCIHQYVKGFSSGFKDGLKDTKVLFMQSDGGLTPVDKFNGSRAILSGPAGGVVGYALTTYNNETKQPVIGFDMGGTSTDVSRYDGQYEHVFETTTAGVTIQAPQLDINTVAAGGGSRLFFRSGMFVVGPESASAHPGPVCYRKGGPLTITDANLCLGRILPEYFPAIFGENENEPLDKAASLKAFQQLILEVNEFLSGQPESSSQRSMTLEEVAMGFIEVANETMCRPIRALTQAKGYDTSRHVLACFGGAGGQHACAIARSLGMSQVFVHRYAGILSAYGMALADVVHETQEPCSKTYQQAEYNFIDSRIGELDKRCREELITQGFSENTIQTEIFLHLRYDRTDCALMVNADSFPPSSKTSRYGDFRSAFLQRYKTEFGFIIEDRKIMVDDIRVRGVGKSSAASNINIPSSSETPSPEKIVKCTILIEPTCIATITSTGDIIIKVRFLGLFTVTTTGDINIKVRFLGLFTITSTGDINIKVRFLGLFTVTTTGDINIKVRFLGLFTVTTTGDIHIKVRFLGLFTVTTTGDIIIKVRFLGLFTVTSTGDINIKIGSGTVKTVGEELDAIQLSIFSHRFMSIAEQMGRVLQRTAISTNIKERLDFSCALFGDDGGLVANAPHIPVHLGAMQETVQYQVSGLKYLF
;
A
#
# COMPACT_ATOMS: atom_id res chain seq x y z
N MET A 1 -39.64 12.50 3.59
CA MET A 1 -38.46 11.64 3.37
C MET A 1 -37.82 11.45 4.74
N THR A 2 -37.59 10.21 5.19
CA THR A 2 -37.25 9.90 6.60
C THR A 2 -35.76 9.58 6.83
N GLY A 3 -34.88 9.87 5.88
CA GLY A 3 -33.43 9.67 6.01
C GLY A 3 -32.69 10.93 6.48
N LYS A 4 -31.50 10.76 7.04
CA LYS A 4 -30.51 11.82 7.33
C LYS A 4 -29.29 11.65 6.42
N PHE A 5 -28.46 12.68 6.30
CA PHE A 5 -27.21 12.62 5.55
C PHE A 5 -26.16 11.79 6.28
N GLN A 6 -25.37 11.06 5.51
CA GLN A 6 -24.25 10.27 5.98
C GLN A 6 -23.00 10.67 5.20
N PHE A 7 -21.91 11.04 5.89
CA PHE A 7 -20.69 11.52 5.24
C PHE A 7 -19.48 10.68 5.62
N ALA A 8 -18.72 10.23 4.62
CA ALA A 8 -17.42 9.61 4.81
C ALA A 8 -16.36 10.40 4.05
N ILE A 9 -15.29 10.79 4.74
CA ILE A 9 -14.31 11.77 4.24
C ILE A 9 -12.89 11.26 4.46
N ASP A 10 -12.12 11.17 3.40
CA ASP A 10 -10.68 10.93 3.48
C ASP A 10 -9.93 12.23 3.15
N ARG A 11 -9.25 12.79 4.15
CA ARG A 11 -8.39 13.96 3.97
C ARG A 11 -6.95 13.50 3.69
N GLY A 12 -6.66 13.28 2.40
CA GLY A 12 -5.32 12.98 1.91
C GLY A 12 -4.41 14.21 1.82
N GLY A 13 -3.16 14.03 1.38
CA GLY A 13 -2.20 15.12 1.23
C GLY A 13 -2.50 16.07 0.07
N THR A 14 -2.95 15.55 -1.07
CA THR A 14 -3.26 16.37 -2.27
C THR A 14 -4.75 16.70 -2.39
N PHE A 15 -5.60 15.69 -2.25
CA PHE A 15 -7.04 15.83 -2.38
C PHE A 15 -7.78 15.32 -1.14
N THR A 16 -8.91 15.95 -0.85
CA THR A 16 -9.90 15.50 0.11
C THR A 16 -11.05 14.87 -0.65
N ASP A 17 -11.30 13.60 -0.36
CA ASP A 17 -12.30 12.77 -1.01
C ASP A 17 -13.52 12.65 -0.11
N VAL A 18 -14.69 12.98 -0.64
CA VAL A 18 -15.95 13.00 0.10
C VAL A 18 -16.93 12.07 -0.58
N TRP A 19 -17.40 11.08 0.18
CA TRP A 19 -18.55 10.25 -0.15
C TRP A 19 -19.73 10.65 0.75
N ALA A 20 -20.91 10.85 0.17
CA ALA A 20 -22.10 11.15 0.93
C ALA A 20 -23.30 10.35 0.44
N LYS A 21 -24.13 9.89 1.38
CA LYS A 21 -25.47 9.36 1.11
C LYS A 21 -26.50 10.36 1.59
N CYS A 22 -27.34 10.81 0.65
CA CYS A 22 -28.42 11.76 0.88
C CYS A 22 -29.65 11.07 1.51
N PRO A 23 -30.55 11.83 2.15
CA PRO A 23 -31.81 11.33 2.74
C PRO A 23 -32.71 10.51 1.80
N ASP A 24 -32.65 10.78 0.50
CA ASP A 24 -33.39 10.09 -0.56
C ASP A 24 -32.69 8.81 -1.05
N GLY A 25 -31.51 8.50 -0.51
CA GLY A 25 -30.67 7.38 -0.89
C GLY A 25 -29.70 7.66 -2.03
N GLN A 26 -29.72 8.87 -2.64
CA GLN A 26 -28.76 9.25 -3.66
C GLN A 26 -27.34 9.30 -3.07
N VAL A 27 -26.37 8.83 -3.83
CA VAL A 27 -24.95 8.95 -3.47
C VAL A 27 -24.33 10.11 -4.24
N VAL A 28 -23.64 10.99 -3.52
CA VAL A 28 -22.88 12.12 -4.08
C VAL A 28 -21.41 11.94 -3.71
N VAL A 29 -20.54 12.17 -4.69
CA VAL A 29 -19.09 12.12 -4.51
C VAL A 29 -18.52 13.48 -4.87
N THR A 30 -17.59 13.99 -4.06
CA THR A 30 -16.90 15.26 -4.31
C THR A 30 -15.43 15.12 -3.99
N LYS A 31 -14.58 15.80 -4.77
CA LYS A 31 -13.12 15.85 -4.58
C LYS A 31 -12.70 17.32 -4.52
N LEU A 32 -11.98 17.68 -3.47
CA LEU A 32 -11.46 19.04 -3.25
C LEU A 32 -9.94 18.99 -3.08
N LEU A 33 -9.23 20.11 -3.30
CA LEU A 33 -7.83 20.22 -2.87
C LEU A 33 -7.77 20.21 -1.34
N SER A 34 -6.85 19.45 -0.76
CA SER A 34 -6.77 19.32 0.71
C SER A 34 -6.36 20.61 1.43
N VAL A 35 -5.66 21.50 0.72
CA VAL A 35 -5.21 22.80 1.21
C VAL A 35 -5.44 23.83 0.11
N ASP A 36 -6.39 24.75 0.33
CA ASP A 36 -6.71 25.85 -0.59
C ASP A 36 -7.24 27.07 0.20
N PRO A 37 -6.37 27.73 0.99
CA PRO A 37 -6.77 28.79 1.91
C PRO A 37 -7.35 30.03 1.21
N GLY A 38 -7.13 30.17 -0.11
CA GLY A 38 -7.73 31.23 -0.91
C GLY A 38 -9.23 31.06 -1.11
N ASN A 39 -9.72 29.83 -1.10
CA ASN A 39 -11.13 29.50 -1.36
C ASN A 39 -11.88 28.99 -0.13
N TYR A 40 -11.23 28.20 0.75
CA TYR A 40 -11.85 27.66 1.96
C TYR A 40 -10.82 27.36 3.06
N GLN A 41 -11.25 27.44 4.33
CA GLN A 41 -10.38 27.19 5.49
C GLN A 41 -10.16 25.69 5.77
N ASP A 42 -11.17 24.86 5.51
CA ASP A 42 -11.13 23.41 5.77
C ASP A 42 -11.89 22.65 4.67
N ALA A 43 -11.18 21.78 3.95
CA ALA A 43 -11.73 21.05 2.80
C ALA A 43 -12.85 20.05 3.18
N PRO A 44 -12.73 19.27 4.28
CA PRO A 44 -13.80 18.41 4.78
C PRO A 44 -15.11 19.17 5.04
N ARG A 45 -15.06 20.27 5.79
CA ARG A 45 -16.20 21.14 6.05
C ARG A 45 -16.79 21.70 4.76
N GLU A 46 -15.94 22.17 3.85
CA GLU A 46 -16.38 22.72 2.57
C GLU A 46 -17.07 21.66 1.70
N GLY A 47 -16.57 20.42 1.70
CA GLY A 47 -17.20 19.30 1.02
C GLY A 47 -18.61 19.02 1.55
N ILE A 48 -18.78 18.98 2.89
CA ILE A 48 -20.10 18.85 3.53
C ILE A 48 -21.01 20.02 3.12
N ARG A 49 -20.51 21.25 3.20
CA ARG A 49 -21.27 22.47 2.85
C ARG A 49 -21.79 22.42 1.41
N ARG A 50 -20.93 22.10 0.44
CA ARG A 50 -21.29 22.03 -0.99
C ARG A 50 -22.37 20.97 -1.25
N ILE A 51 -22.28 19.82 -0.58
CA ILE A 51 -23.26 18.74 -0.75
C ILE A 51 -24.61 19.11 -0.13
N LEU A 52 -24.61 19.68 1.08
CA LEU A 52 -25.84 20.17 1.72
C LEU A 52 -26.50 21.27 0.89
N GLU A 53 -25.70 22.22 0.38
CA GLU A 53 -26.16 23.29 -0.48
C GLU A 53 -26.80 22.74 -1.77
N GLN A 54 -26.13 21.82 -2.47
CA GLN A 54 -26.69 21.15 -3.66
C GLN A 54 -27.99 20.41 -3.38
N ALA A 55 -28.09 19.73 -2.23
CA ALA A 55 -29.32 19.01 -1.86
C ALA A 55 -30.48 19.97 -1.60
N LEU A 56 -30.24 21.13 -0.98
CA LEU A 56 -31.23 22.20 -0.83
C LEU A 56 -31.69 22.76 -2.18
N PHE A 57 -30.77 22.94 -3.13
CA PHE A 57 -31.07 23.38 -4.49
C PHE A 57 -31.98 22.39 -5.24
N ASN A 58 -31.71 21.08 -5.14
CA ASN A 58 -32.49 20.06 -5.84
C ASN A 58 -33.91 19.87 -5.26
N GLN A 59 -34.16 20.27 -4.00
CA GLN A 59 -35.49 20.19 -3.38
C GLN A 59 -36.40 21.39 -3.69
N ALA A 60 -35.85 22.51 -4.17
CA ALA A 60 -36.62 23.73 -4.40
C ALA A 60 -36.86 23.98 -5.91
N ASN A 61 -38.11 24.25 -6.30
CA ASN A 61 -38.44 24.67 -7.67
C ASN A 61 -37.62 25.92 -8.05
N ILE A 62 -37.12 25.99 -9.29
CA ILE A 62 -36.23 27.08 -9.81
C ILE A 62 -36.76 28.49 -9.47
N ARG A 63 -38.08 28.69 -9.48
CA ARG A 63 -38.73 29.97 -9.16
C ARG A 63 -38.71 30.31 -7.66
N THR A 64 -38.75 29.29 -6.80
CA THR A 64 -38.65 29.41 -5.34
C THR A 64 -37.21 29.63 -4.90
N VAL A 65 -36.24 28.98 -5.55
CA VAL A 65 -34.80 29.20 -5.35
C VAL A 65 -34.43 30.66 -5.64
N PHE A 66 -34.89 31.22 -6.76
CA PHE A 66 -34.57 32.61 -7.14
C PHE A 66 -35.14 33.64 -6.15
N ILE A 67 -36.35 33.42 -5.64
CA ILE A 67 -36.97 34.27 -4.62
C ILE A 67 -36.30 34.07 -3.25
N MET A 68 -35.95 32.84 -2.87
CA MET A 68 -35.29 32.53 -1.58
C MET A 68 -33.85 33.07 -1.49
N ILE A 69 -33.09 33.06 -2.60
CA ILE A 69 -31.76 33.67 -2.66
C ILE A 69 -31.86 35.19 -2.45
N GLN A 70 -32.85 35.86 -3.05
CA GLN A 70 -33.01 37.31 -2.93
C GLN A 70 -33.69 37.79 -1.63
N THR A 71 -34.53 36.97 -1.00
CA THR A 71 -35.33 37.40 0.18
C THR A 71 -34.89 36.78 1.51
N LYS A 72 -34.15 35.65 1.51
CA LYS A 72 -33.73 34.94 2.73
C LYS A 72 -32.22 34.66 2.84
N GLY A 73 -31.41 34.98 1.83
CA GLY A 73 -29.95 34.76 1.90
C GLY A 73 -29.55 33.28 2.01
N ILE A 74 -30.26 32.36 1.35
CA ILE A 74 -29.95 30.92 1.36
C ILE A 74 -28.91 30.61 0.27
N GLY A 75 -27.67 31.03 0.48
CA GLY A 75 -26.49 30.23 0.12
C GLY A 75 -25.83 29.91 1.46
N MET A 76 -25.32 28.69 1.68
CA MET A 76 -24.62 28.43 2.95
C MET A 76 -23.29 29.18 2.90
N PRO A 77 -23.14 30.36 3.53
CA PRO A 77 -21.97 31.19 3.27
C PRO A 77 -20.74 30.46 3.82
N ALA A 78 -19.64 30.46 3.06
CA ALA A 78 -18.43 29.71 3.41
C ALA A 78 -17.83 30.06 4.80
N LYS A 79 -18.28 31.16 5.42
CA LYS A 79 -17.87 31.64 6.74
C LYS A 79 -18.84 31.34 7.89
N GLU A 80 -20.07 30.90 7.62
CA GLU A 80 -21.05 30.59 8.68
C GLU A 80 -20.90 29.15 9.17
N ALA A 81 -21.44 28.87 10.36
CA ALA A 81 -21.44 27.53 10.94
C ALA A 81 -22.52 26.65 10.29
N ILE A 82 -22.16 25.42 9.93
CA ILE A 82 -23.06 24.46 9.28
C ILE A 82 -24.03 23.86 10.31
N ASP A 83 -25.31 23.78 9.97
CA ASP A 83 -26.32 23.09 10.76
C ASP A 83 -26.21 21.57 10.57
N THR A 84 -26.26 20.83 11.68
CA THR A 84 -26.01 19.38 11.71
C THR A 84 -27.27 18.57 11.97
N SER A 85 -28.44 19.22 12.10
CA SER A 85 -29.71 18.58 12.43
C SER A 85 -30.08 17.42 11.47
N ASP A 86 -29.76 17.59 10.19
CA ASP A 86 -30.03 16.62 9.12
C ASP A 86 -28.90 15.63 8.90
N ILE A 87 -27.82 15.66 9.69
CA ILE A 87 -26.67 14.76 9.59
C ILE A 87 -26.83 13.63 10.62
N GLU A 88 -26.68 12.39 10.18
CA GLU A 88 -26.68 11.21 11.06
C GLU A 88 -25.30 10.98 11.65
N TRP A 89 -24.29 10.90 10.78
CA TRP A 89 -22.91 10.67 11.16
C TRP A 89 -21.93 11.26 10.17
N ILE A 90 -20.73 11.56 10.67
CA ILE A 90 -19.55 11.94 9.91
C ILE A 90 -18.44 10.95 10.27
N ARG A 91 -17.93 10.23 9.27
CA ARG A 91 -16.81 9.30 9.41
C ARG A 91 -15.61 9.86 8.67
N MET A 92 -14.44 9.82 9.28
CA MET A 92 -13.30 10.55 8.74
C MET A 92 -11.96 9.83 8.94
N GLY A 93 -11.10 9.88 7.93
CA GLY A 93 -9.68 9.61 8.06
C GLY A 93 -8.87 10.86 7.78
N THR A 94 -7.71 10.98 8.43
CA THR A 94 -6.87 12.17 8.30
C THR A 94 -5.40 11.83 8.29
N THR A 95 -4.66 12.50 7.41
CA THR A 95 -3.20 12.39 7.33
C THR A 95 -2.48 13.35 8.28
N VAL A 96 -3.19 14.10 9.13
CA VAL A 96 -2.61 15.10 10.04
C VAL A 96 -1.53 14.50 10.95
N ALA A 97 -1.79 13.35 11.58
CA ALA A 97 -0.81 12.71 12.47
C ALA A 97 0.46 12.28 11.73
N THR A 98 0.30 11.61 10.59
CA THR A 98 1.43 11.16 9.76
C THR A 98 2.24 12.34 9.22
N ASN A 99 1.58 13.40 8.73
CA ASN A 99 2.27 14.58 8.21
C ASN A 99 2.96 15.37 9.32
N SER A 100 2.33 15.56 10.49
CA SER A 100 2.98 16.20 11.64
C SER A 100 4.21 15.43 12.11
N LEU A 101 4.20 14.10 12.06
CA LEU A 101 5.35 13.28 12.39
C LEU A 101 6.48 13.41 11.35
N LEU A 102 6.14 13.33 10.05
CA LEU A 102 7.11 13.43 8.95
C LEU A 102 7.73 14.83 8.84
N GLU A 103 6.94 15.88 9.02
CA GLU A 103 7.37 17.27 8.93
C GLU A 103 7.96 17.81 10.24
N ARG A 104 7.99 17.00 11.31
CA ARG A 104 8.40 17.41 12.67
C ARG A 104 7.65 18.66 13.16
N LYS A 105 6.33 18.68 12.94
CA LYS A 105 5.39 19.74 13.36
C LYS A 105 4.35 19.22 14.36
N GLY A 106 4.82 18.57 15.42
CA GLY A 106 4.01 18.19 16.58
C GLY A 106 4.14 19.18 17.74
N GLU A 107 3.53 18.82 18.87
CA GLU A 107 3.58 19.60 20.11
C GLU A 107 4.95 19.45 20.78
N ARG A 108 5.50 20.56 21.30
CA ARG A 108 6.72 20.54 22.09
C ARG A 108 6.52 19.69 23.34
N MET A 109 7.37 18.70 23.56
CA MET A 109 7.16 17.71 24.62
C MET A 109 8.44 17.33 25.35
N ALA A 110 8.28 16.81 26.56
CA ALA A 110 9.36 16.28 27.38
C ALA A 110 9.18 14.77 27.64
N LEU A 111 10.28 14.10 27.96
CA LEU A 111 10.32 12.70 28.37
C LEU A 111 10.63 12.58 29.87
N ALA A 112 9.74 11.94 30.63
CA ALA A 112 10.04 11.46 31.98
C ALA A 112 10.44 9.98 31.91
N ILE A 113 11.65 9.67 32.34
CA ILE A 113 12.24 8.32 32.29
C ILE A 113 12.90 7.96 33.61
N THR A 114 13.02 6.67 33.92
CA THR A 114 13.71 6.19 35.13
C THR A 114 15.14 6.74 35.20
N LYS A 115 15.55 7.24 36.37
CA LYS A 115 16.91 7.76 36.60
C LYS A 115 18.00 6.75 36.24
N GLY A 116 19.04 7.23 35.56
CA GLY A 116 20.14 6.45 34.98
C GLY A 116 19.88 5.97 33.55
N PHE A 117 18.73 6.30 32.97
CA PHE A 117 18.32 5.89 31.61
C PHE A 117 18.01 7.10 30.72
N ARG A 118 18.55 8.27 31.05
CA ARG A 118 18.38 9.54 30.32
C ARG A 118 18.46 9.35 28.79
N ASP A 119 19.52 8.72 28.31
CA ASP A 119 19.82 8.62 26.88
C ASP A 119 19.28 7.32 26.25
N LEU A 120 18.38 6.59 26.93
CA LEU A 120 17.94 5.28 26.47
C LEU A 120 17.24 5.34 25.09
N LEU A 121 16.35 6.32 24.90
CA LEU A 121 15.64 6.48 23.63
C LEU A 121 16.53 7.09 22.55
N HIS A 122 17.50 7.94 22.94
CA HIS A 122 18.54 8.44 22.04
C HIS A 122 19.36 7.31 21.42
N ILE A 123 19.83 6.39 22.27
CA ILE A 123 20.63 5.23 21.86
C ILE A 123 19.79 4.25 21.02
N GLY A 124 18.50 4.10 21.35
CA GLY A 124 17.57 3.23 20.63
C GLY A 124 18.06 1.78 20.56
N ASN A 125 18.22 1.26 19.34
CA ASN A 125 18.76 -0.08 19.07
C ASN A 125 20.16 -0.07 18.45
N GLN A 126 20.80 1.10 18.35
CA GLN A 126 22.13 1.29 17.71
C GLN A 126 22.20 0.88 16.22
N ALA A 127 21.06 0.60 15.57
CA ALA A 127 21.05 0.22 14.17
C ALA A 127 21.49 1.40 13.29
N ARG A 128 22.28 1.12 12.26
CA ARG A 128 22.66 2.09 11.22
C ARG A 128 21.90 1.76 9.93
N PRO A 129 20.79 2.44 9.62
CA PRO A 129 19.97 2.14 8.44
C PRO A 129 20.79 2.20 7.13
N ASN A 130 21.64 3.23 7.01
CA ASN A 130 22.58 3.38 5.91
C ASN A 130 24.00 3.10 6.40
N ILE A 131 24.33 1.82 6.54
CA ILE A 131 25.60 1.39 7.17
C ILE A 131 26.86 1.86 6.42
N PHE A 132 26.74 2.18 5.12
CA PHE A 132 27.85 2.65 4.28
C PHE A 132 28.00 4.17 4.20
N ASP A 133 27.04 4.93 4.73
CA ASP A 133 27.18 6.39 4.76
C ASP A 133 28.37 6.75 5.66
N LEU A 134 29.33 7.50 5.10
CA LEU A 134 30.50 7.96 5.84
C LEU A 134 30.12 8.99 6.92
N GLU A 135 29.08 9.77 6.64
CA GLU A 135 28.46 10.70 7.59
C GLU A 135 27.28 10.00 8.28
N ILE A 136 27.45 9.68 9.56
CA ILE A 136 26.40 9.04 10.35
C ILE A 136 25.41 10.10 10.79
N ILE A 137 24.22 10.09 10.20
CA ILE A 137 23.11 10.94 10.63
C ILE A 137 22.31 10.18 11.69
N THR A 138 22.37 10.67 12.93
CA THR A 138 21.53 10.16 14.03
C THR A 138 20.08 10.61 13.83
N PRO A 139 19.07 9.74 14.03
CA PRO A 139 17.67 10.14 13.96
C PRO A 139 17.33 11.25 14.97
N GLU A 140 16.51 12.21 14.54
CA GLU A 140 16.01 13.26 15.41
C GLU A 140 14.99 12.72 16.44
N GLU A 141 15.11 13.20 17.67
CA GLU A 141 14.22 12.88 18.79
C GLU A 141 12.94 13.72 18.74
N LEU A 142 11.86 13.21 19.35
CA LEU A 142 10.60 13.94 19.49
C LEU A 142 10.53 14.84 20.73
N TYR A 143 11.33 14.53 21.76
CA TYR A 143 11.37 15.28 23.01
C TYR A 143 12.45 16.36 22.97
N GLU A 144 12.18 17.49 23.63
CA GLU A 144 13.13 18.60 23.78
C GLU A 144 13.79 18.63 25.17
N ASP A 145 13.20 17.96 26.15
CA ASP A 145 13.65 17.95 27.54
C ASP A 145 13.48 16.57 28.16
N ILE A 146 14.33 16.24 29.13
CA ILE A 146 14.33 14.93 29.79
C ILE A 146 14.34 15.12 31.31
N ILE A 147 13.40 14.46 31.97
CA ILE A 147 13.25 14.40 33.42
C ILE A 147 13.61 12.98 33.87
N GLU A 148 14.64 12.86 34.70
CA GLU A 148 15.03 11.59 35.31
C GLU A 148 14.27 11.38 36.62
N VAL A 149 13.21 10.58 36.55
CA VAL A 149 12.39 10.26 37.72
C VAL A 149 13.20 9.37 38.66
N ASN A 150 13.45 9.86 39.87
CA ASN A 150 14.14 9.12 40.92
C ASN A 150 13.22 8.03 41.50
N GLU A 151 13.08 6.94 40.76
CA GLU A 151 12.31 5.75 41.10
C GLU A 151 13.04 4.50 40.59
N ARG A 152 12.75 3.33 41.16
CA ARG A 152 13.30 2.06 40.66
C ARG A 152 12.44 0.89 41.08
N VAL A 153 11.97 0.15 40.08
CA VAL A 153 11.34 -1.17 40.24
C VAL A 153 12.16 -2.21 39.50
N VAL A 154 12.34 -3.40 40.09
CA VAL A 154 13.15 -4.48 39.50
C VAL A 154 12.39 -5.81 39.62
N LEU A 155 12.51 -6.68 38.62
CA LEU A 155 11.99 -8.05 38.73
C LEU A 155 12.76 -8.82 39.80
N LYS A 156 12.05 -9.47 40.72
CA LYS A 156 12.64 -10.34 41.73
C LYS A 156 13.20 -11.59 41.06
N GLN A 157 14.48 -11.86 41.26
CA GLN A 157 15.15 -13.04 40.71
C GLN A 157 15.96 -13.72 41.81
N ASP A 158 15.80 -15.04 41.95
CA ASP A 158 16.52 -15.83 42.95
C ASP A 158 18.05 -15.82 42.74
N ARG A 159 18.48 -15.58 41.49
CA ARG A 159 19.88 -15.43 41.10
C ARG A 159 20.46 -14.03 41.33
N CYS A 160 19.68 -13.09 41.84
CA CYS A 160 20.15 -11.72 42.05
C CYS A 160 21.12 -11.67 43.25
N GLU A 161 22.38 -11.33 42.99
CA GLU A 161 23.40 -11.21 44.05
C GLU A 161 23.40 -9.83 44.73
N ILE A 162 22.64 -8.86 44.19
CA ILE A 162 22.52 -7.53 44.78
C ILE A 162 21.59 -7.61 45.98
N ASN A 163 22.16 -7.56 47.19
CA ASN A 163 21.38 -7.55 48.43
C ASN A 163 20.91 -6.13 48.78
N LYS A 164 19.59 -5.91 48.71
CA LYS A 164 18.95 -4.69 49.22
C LYS A 164 18.06 -5.04 50.42
N PRO A 165 18.44 -4.65 51.66
CA PRO A 165 17.62 -4.93 52.83
C PRO A 165 16.31 -4.11 52.82
N ASN A 166 15.23 -4.69 53.35
CA ASN A 166 13.94 -4.04 53.58
C ASN A 166 13.20 -3.53 52.32
N VAL A 167 13.34 -4.20 51.18
CA VAL A 167 12.64 -3.82 49.95
C VAL A 167 11.20 -4.37 49.92
N LYS A 168 10.25 -3.49 49.61
CA LYS A 168 8.85 -3.88 49.41
C LYS A 168 8.73 -4.77 48.17
N THR A 169 8.26 -6.00 48.36
CA THR A 169 7.89 -6.90 47.26
C THR A 169 6.43 -6.67 46.87
N VAL A 170 6.16 -6.58 45.58
CA VAL A 170 4.83 -6.43 44.99
C VAL A 170 4.63 -7.46 43.88
N THR A 171 3.39 -7.84 43.60
CA THR A 171 3.05 -8.71 42.47
C THR A 171 2.53 -7.83 41.34
N GLY A 172 3.17 -7.89 40.17
CA GLY A 172 2.77 -7.12 39.00
C GLY A 172 1.59 -7.76 38.24
N LYS A 173 1.07 -7.07 37.23
CA LYS A 173 -0.03 -7.57 36.38
C LYS A 173 0.31 -8.90 35.70
N THR A 174 1.58 -9.10 35.36
CA THR A 174 2.08 -10.37 34.78
C THR A 174 2.18 -11.53 35.78
N GLN A 175 1.79 -11.33 37.06
CA GLN A 175 1.96 -12.25 38.20
C GLN A 175 3.42 -12.49 38.61
N GLU A 176 4.36 -11.77 38.02
CA GLU A 176 5.75 -11.79 38.42
C GLU A 176 5.94 -10.98 39.72
N GLN A 177 6.87 -11.42 40.56
CA GLN A 177 7.24 -10.70 41.77
C GLN A 177 8.22 -9.58 41.42
N LEU A 178 7.99 -8.38 41.93
CA LEU A 178 8.84 -7.21 41.75
C LEU A 178 9.28 -6.65 43.10
N GLU A 179 10.42 -5.99 43.09
CA GLU A 179 11.01 -5.30 44.22
C GLU A 179 11.04 -3.80 43.94
N VAL A 180 10.42 -3.01 44.83
CA VAL A 180 10.41 -1.54 44.74
C VAL A 180 11.64 -0.99 45.44
N TRP A 181 12.73 -0.85 44.68
CA TRP A 181 14.04 -0.41 45.18
C TRP A 181 14.09 1.08 45.54
N GLN A 182 13.26 1.90 44.90
CA GLN A 182 13.11 3.34 45.16
C GLN A 182 11.69 3.76 44.75
N THR A 183 10.94 4.37 45.66
CA THR A 183 9.65 5.00 45.36
C THR A 183 9.86 6.34 44.65
N VAL A 184 8.83 6.84 43.95
CA VAL A 184 8.87 8.15 43.31
C VAL A 184 9.19 9.24 44.34
N ASP A 185 10.25 10.01 44.07
CA ASP A 185 10.62 11.19 44.83
C ASP A 185 9.78 12.40 44.36
N GLU A 186 8.66 12.64 45.04
CA GLU A 186 7.70 13.67 44.63
C GLU A 186 8.28 15.09 44.68
N GLU A 187 9.11 15.42 45.69
CA GLU A 187 9.66 16.77 45.85
C GLU A 187 10.62 17.09 44.70
N LEU A 188 11.52 16.16 44.37
CA LEU A 188 12.43 16.31 43.25
C LEU A 188 11.68 16.35 41.92
N LEU A 189 10.70 15.45 41.74
CA LEU A 189 9.88 15.40 40.52
C LEU A 189 9.14 16.71 40.28
N ARG A 190 8.52 17.29 41.31
CA ARG A 190 7.81 18.58 41.19
C ARG A 190 8.77 19.70 40.80
N LYS A 191 9.98 19.73 41.35
CA LYS A 191 11.01 20.71 40.96
C LYS A 191 11.42 20.57 39.49
N ASP A 192 11.63 19.35 39.03
CA ASP A 192 12.06 19.09 37.65
C ASP A 192 10.93 19.40 36.66
N LEU A 193 9.69 18.98 36.95
CA LEU A 193 8.49 19.32 36.17
C LEU A 193 8.26 20.83 36.07
N LYS A 194 8.49 21.58 37.16
CA LYS A 194 8.40 23.05 37.15
C LYS A 194 9.40 23.66 36.18
N THR A 195 10.63 23.17 36.18
CA THR A 195 11.69 23.63 35.27
C THR A 195 11.30 23.41 33.80
N THR A 196 10.69 22.27 33.49
CA THR A 196 10.20 21.97 32.13
C THR A 196 9.03 22.87 31.72
N LEU A 197 8.08 23.15 32.63
CA LEU A 197 6.98 24.09 32.37
C LEU A 197 7.48 25.52 32.14
N GLU A 198 8.52 25.95 32.86
CA GLU A 198 9.16 27.26 32.67
C GLU A 198 9.82 27.41 31.28
N LYS A 199 10.18 26.30 30.62
CA LYS A 199 10.63 26.27 29.20
C LYS A 199 9.47 26.35 28.20
N GLY A 200 8.23 26.41 28.68
CA GLY A 200 7.01 26.44 27.87
C GLY A 200 6.59 25.08 27.30
N ILE A 201 7.13 23.97 27.81
CA ILE A 201 6.77 22.62 27.40
C ILE A 201 5.58 22.16 28.25
N THR A 202 4.46 21.80 27.60
CA THR A 202 3.22 21.43 28.31
C THR A 202 2.69 20.04 27.96
N SER A 203 3.42 19.28 27.14
CA SER A 203 3.16 17.87 26.84
C SER A 203 4.27 16.99 27.42
N LEU A 204 3.90 15.85 28.00
CA LEU A 204 4.83 14.93 28.69
C LEU A 204 4.56 13.48 28.31
N ALA A 205 5.60 12.75 27.90
CA ALA A 205 5.56 11.29 27.87
C ALA A 205 6.25 10.73 29.11
N VAL A 206 5.67 9.69 29.71
CA VAL A 206 6.26 9.00 30.88
C VAL A 206 6.53 7.55 30.51
N ALA A 207 7.80 7.14 30.54
CA ALA A 207 8.23 5.78 30.22
C ALA A 207 9.20 5.25 31.27
N LEU A 208 8.68 4.54 32.26
CA LEU A 208 9.47 3.97 33.36
C LEU A 208 9.80 2.48 33.11
N LEU A 209 10.90 2.01 33.69
CA LEU A 209 11.27 0.60 33.63
C LEU A 209 10.23 -0.27 34.33
N HIS A 210 9.91 -1.41 33.71
CA HIS A 210 8.93 -2.38 34.21
C HIS A 210 7.49 -1.84 34.40
N SER A 211 7.17 -0.65 33.88
CA SER A 211 5.83 -0.07 34.03
C SER A 211 4.71 -0.87 33.36
N TYR A 212 5.04 -1.70 32.36
CA TYR A 212 4.12 -2.64 31.72
C TYR A 212 3.45 -3.59 32.73
N THR A 213 4.18 -4.01 33.77
CA THR A 213 3.68 -4.91 34.81
C THR A 213 3.38 -4.18 36.13
N PHE A 214 4.10 -3.09 36.43
CA PHE A 214 3.87 -2.24 37.60
C PHE A 214 3.70 -0.76 37.21
N SER A 215 2.47 -0.37 36.90
CA SER A 215 2.16 0.97 36.36
C SER A 215 2.07 2.09 37.41
N ASP A 216 2.04 1.75 38.71
CA ASP A 216 1.69 2.69 39.77
C ASP A 216 2.60 3.93 39.82
N HIS A 217 3.91 3.76 39.60
CA HIS A 217 4.84 4.89 39.53
C HIS A 217 4.56 5.82 38.34
N GLU A 218 4.20 5.28 37.17
CA GLU A 218 3.83 6.13 36.02
C GLU A 218 2.53 6.88 36.26
N VAL A 219 1.52 6.20 36.85
CA VAL A 219 0.24 6.81 37.21
C VAL A 219 0.47 7.98 38.17
N GLU A 220 1.34 7.80 39.15
CA GLU A 220 1.69 8.82 40.14
C GLU A 220 2.42 10.02 39.51
N VAL A 221 3.43 9.77 38.68
CA VAL A 221 4.11 10.83 37.90
C VAL A 221 3.10 11.60 37.05
N GLY A 222 2.18 10.89 36.38
CA GLY A 222 1.17 11.50 35.53
C GLY A 222 0.15 12.33 36.30
N ARG A 223 -0.24 11.91 37.50
CA ARG A 223 -1.10 12.69 38.40
C ARG A 223 -0.43 14.00 38.78
N ILE A 224 0.82 13.94 39.25
CA ILE A 224 1.59 15.11 39.67
C ILE A 224 1.80 16.07 38.49
N ALA A 225 2.16 15.58 37.31
CA ALA A 225 2.34 16.40 36.12
C ALA A 225 1.05 17.17 35.74
N ARG A 226 -0.12 16.51 35.77
CA ARG A 226 -1.41 17.16 35.49
C ARG A 226 -1.74 18.24 36.53
N GLU A 227 -1.48 17.98 37.81
CA GLU A 227 -1.65 18.97 38.89
C GLU A 227 -0.78 20.21 38.71
N MET A 228 0.41 20.05 38.12
CA MET A 228 1.34 21.14 37.88
C MET A 228 1.02 21.97 36.62
N GLY A 229 0.09 21.51 35.79
CA GLY A 229 -0.38 22.25 34.61
C GLY A 229 0.09 21.74 33.26
N PHE A 230 0.65 20.52 33.18
CA PHE A 230 0.83 19.86 31.88
C PHE A 230 -0.54 19.61 31.23
N LYS A 231 -0.71 20.06 29.99
CA LYS A 231 -1.97 19.97 29.25
C LYS A 231 -2.23 18.57 28.72
N HIS A 232 -1.17 17.84 28.42
CA HIS A 232 -1.24 16.48 27.91
C HIS A 232 -0.15 15.61 28.54
N VAL A 233 -0.52 14.40 28.96
CA VAL A 233 0.38 13.45 29.59
C VAL A 233 0.06 12.05 29.09
N SER A 234 1.03 11.44 28.42
CA SER A 234 0.98 10.09 27.86
C SER A 234 1.74 9.12 28.75
N LEU A 235 1.06 8.12 29.31
CA LEU A 235 1.67 7.08 30.13
C LEU A 235 1.96 5.86 29.27
N SER A 236 3.22 5.39 29.27
CA SER A 236 3.62 4.29 28.42
C SER A 236 2.90 2.98 28.76
N SER A 237 2.59 2.76 30.04
CA SER A 237 1.84 1.62 30.55
C SER A 237 0.33 1.64 30.25
N ASP A 238 -0.23 2.79 29.86
CA ASP A 238 -1.63 2.93 29.46
C ASP A 238 -1.77 2.78 27.94
N ILE A 239 -0.88 3.42 27.19
CA ILE A 239 -0.89 3.41 25.72
C ILE A 239 -0.50 2.05 25.17
N MET A 240 0.59 1.47 25.69
CA MET A 240 1.11 0.19 25.22
C MET A 240 1.78 -0.61 26.34
N PRO A 241 1.02 -1.45 27.08
CA PRO A 241 1.53 -2.20 28.23
C PRO A 241 2.40 -3.42 27.83
N MET A 242 3.37 -3.23 26.94
CA MET A 242 4.31 -4.28 26.50
C MET A 242 5.69 -4.15 27.17
N ILE A 243 6.42 -5.27 27.29
CA ILE A 243 7.68 -5.36 28.06
C ILE A 243 8.81 -4.42 27.58
N ARG A 244 9.00 -4.26 26.26
CA ARG A 244 10.16 -3.59 25.65
C ARG A 244 10.12 -2.07 25.84
N ILE A 245 10.98 -1.52 26.71
CA ILE A 245 10.96 -0.09 27.07
C ILE A 245 11.31 0.86 25.91
N VAL A 246 12.25 0.51 25.02
CA VAL A 246 12.64 1.41 23.91
C VAL A 246 11.47 1.66 22.96
N PRO A 247 10.86 0.64 22.32
CA PRO A 247 9.72 0.88 21.43
C PRO A 247 8.45 1.35 22.18
N ARG A 248 8.24 0.92 23.43
CA ARG A 248 7.17 1.45 24.28
C ARG A 248 7.36 2.96 24.56
N GLY A 249 8.58 3.38 24.86
CA GLY A 249 8.94 4.77 25.09
C GLY A 249 8.79 5.62 23.83
N PHE A 250 9.25 5.14 22.67
CA PHE A 250 9.00 5.80 21.39
C PHE A 250 7.51 5.98 21.08
N THR A 251 6.68 4.98 21.41
CA THR A 251 5.22 5.05 21.23
C THR A 251 4.60 6.10 22.16
N ALA A 252 5.00 6.14 23.43
CA ALA A 252 4.54 7.16 24.38
C ALA A 252 4.95 8.58 23.94
N CYS A 253 6.17 8.74 23.42
CA CYS A 253 6.64 10.00 22.86
C CYS A 253 5.84 10.43 21.63
N ALA A 254 5.61 9.50 20.68
CA ALA A 254 4.81 9.78 19.49
C ALA A 254 3.38 10.19 19.85
N ASP A 255 2.78 9.54 20.84
CA ASP A 255 1.45 9.90 21.32
C ASP A 255 1.42 11.31 21.93
N ALA A 256 2.34 11.62 22.85
CA ALA A 256 2.39 12.93 23.49
C ALA A 256 2.72 14.07 22.51
N TYR A 257 3.45 13.75 21.45
CA TYR A 257 3.81 14.68 20.37
C TYR A 257 2.63 14.97 19.43
N LEU A 258 1.80 13.96 19.12
CA LEU A 258 0.77 14.04 18.07
C LEU A 258 -0.64 14.30 18.60
N THR A 259 -1.01 13.75 19.76
CA THR A 259 -2.38 13.86 20.31
C THR A 259 -2.84 15.32 20.48
N PRO A 260 -2.01 16.26 20.98
CA PRO A 260 -2.42 17.67 21.08
C PRO A 260 -2.74 18.30 19.71
N CYS A 261 -1.96 18.00 18.67
CA CYS A 261 -2.18 18.49 17.31
C CYS A 261 -3.49 17.95 16.73
N ILE A 262 -3.80 16.68 16.98
CA ILE A 262 -5.06 16.05 16.58
C ILE A 262 -6.24 16.73 17.27
N HIS A 263 -6.16 16.96 18.59
CA HIS A 263 -7.21 17.67 19.33
C HIS A 263 -7.43 19.09 18.81
N GLN A 264 -6.36 19.81 18.46
CA GLN A 264 -6.48 21.14 17.86
C GLN A 264 -7.15 21.09 16.48
N TYR A 265 -6.79 20.10 15.65
CA TYR A 265 -7.43 19.88 14.37
C TYR A 265 -8.93 19.59 14.51
N VAL A 266 -9.29 18.65 15.39
CA VAL A 266 -10.68 18.30 15.71
C VAL A 266 -11.46 19.52 16.20
N LYS A 267 -10.87 20.34 17.07
CA LYS A 267 -11.49 21.56 17.58
C LYS A 267 -11.73 22.58 16.46
N GLY A 268 -10.78 22.72 15.53
CA GLY A 268 -10.90 23.57 14.34
C GLY A 268 -11.99 23.10 13.39
N PHE A 269 -12.07 21.78 13.14
CA PHE A 269 -13.15 21.18 12.36
C PHE A 269 -14.52 21.41 13.03
N SER A 270 -14.62 21.12 14.33
CA SER A 270 -15.87 21.19 15.10
C SER A 270 -16.39 22.62 15.26
N SER A 271 -15.51 23.62 15.35
CA SER A 271 -15.91 25.05 15.43
C SER A 271 -16.62 25.54 14.16
N GLY A 272 -16.45 24.80 13.06
CA GLY A 272 -17.13 25.03 11.79
C GLY A 272 -18.60 24.62 11.76
N PHE A 273 -19.14 24.03 12.83
CA PHE A 273 -20.51 23.54 12.91
C PHE A 273 -21.25 24.19 14.08
N LYS A 274 -22.58 24.34 13.95
CA LYS A 274 -23.42 24.81 15.05
C LYS A 274 -23.30 23.84 16.23
N ASP A 275 -23.24 24.38 17.44
CA ASP A 275 -23.12 23.65 18.71
C ASP A 275 -21.94 22.67 18.81
N GLY A 276 -20.94 22.78 17.91
CA GLY A 276 -19.71 22.01 17.97
C GLY A 276 -19.90 20.50 17.80
N LEU A 277 -20.85 20.06 16.97
CA LEU A 277 -21.15 18.64 16.67
C LEU A 277 -21.68 17.79 17.84
N LYS A 278 -22.16 18.41 18.93
CA LYS A 278 -22.63 17.69 20.14
C LYS A 278 -23.62 16.55 19.89
N ASP A 279 -24.57 16.75 18.98
CA ASP A 279 -25.62 15.76 18.67
C ASP A 279 -25.33 14.93 17.41
N THR A 280 -24.12 15.03 16.85
CA THR A 280 -23.72 14.33 15.61
C THR A 280 -22.69 13.26 15.93
N LYS A 281 -22.88 12.04 15.43
CA LYS A 281 -21.90 10.96 15.62
C LYS A 281 -20.69 11.19 14.72
N VAL A 282 -19.58 11.63 15.30
CA VAL A 282 -18.31 11.85 14.59
C VAL A 282 -17.33 10.74 14.94
N LEU A 283 -16.92 9.97 13.93
CA LEU A 283 -16.03 8.83 14.08
C LEU A 283 -14.76 9.02 13.24
N PHE A 284 -13.62 8.69 13.83
CA PHE A 284 -12.32 8.73 13.17
C PHE A 284 -11.81 7.33 12.90
N MET A 285 -11.24 7.13 11.71
CA MET A 285 -10.51 5.93 11.32
C MET A 285 -9.22 5.83 12.11
N GLN A 286 -8.95 4.66 12.68
CA GLN A 286 -7.68 4.32 13.32
C GLN A 286 -6.79 3.52 12.36
N SER A 287 -5.51 3.42 12.68
CA SER A 287 -4.51 2.66 11.91
C SER A 287 -4.86 1.18 11.74
N ASP A 288 -5.71 0.63 12.61
CA ASP A 288 -6.11 -0.78 12.65
C ASP A 288 -7.33 -1.10 11.76
N GLY A 289 -7.85 -0.11 11.02
CA GLY A 289 -9.03 -0.23 10.16
C GLY A 289 -10.37 -0.06 10.88
N GLY A 290 -10.37 0.19 12.18
CA GLY A 290 -11.56 0.42 12.98
C GLY A 290 -11.89 1.90 13.15
N LEU A 291 -13.18 2.21 13.32
CA LEU A 291 -13.64 3.55 13.70
C LEU A 291 -13.65 3.71 15.23
N THR A 292 -13.35 4.90 15.72
CA THR A 292 -13.47 5.30 17.13
C THR A 292 -14.13 6.67 17.27
N PRO A 293 -14.86 6.95 18.36
CA PRO A 293 -15.29 8.31 18.68
C PRO A 293 -14.12 9.30 18.75
N VAL A 294 -14.36 10.54 18.34
CA VAL A 294 -13.33 11.57 18.22
C VAL A 294 -12.61 11.90 19.55
N ASP A 295 -13.32 11.78 20.67
CA ASP A 295 -12.79 11.98 22.03
C ASP A 295 -11.83 10.88 22.49
N LYS A 296 -11.86 9.71 21.82
CA LYS A 296 -10.97 8.57 22.10
C LYS A 296 -9.88 8.41 21.04
N PHE A 297 -9.78 9.32 20.08
CA PHE A 297 -8.81 9.27 19.01
C PHE A 297 -7.46 9.86 19.49
N ASN A 298 -6.40 9.05 19.46
CA ASN A 298 -5.08 9.40 19.98
C ASN A 298 -3.98 9.32 18.91
N GLY A 299 -2.84 9.95 19.18
CA GLY A 299 -1.73 10.10 18.24
C GLY A 299 -1.13 8.78 17.80
N SER A 300 -0.92 7.86 18.74
CA SER A 300 -0.31 6.54 18.46
C SER A 300 -1.14 5.68 17.50
N ARG A 301 -2.48 5.85 17.47
CA ARG A 301 -3.41 5.10 16.60
C ARG A 301 -3.94 5.90 15.40
N ALA A 302 -3.44 7.11 15.19
CA ALA A 302 -3.87 7.98 14.08
C ALA A 302 -2.99 7.85 12.83
N ILE A 303 -1.80 7.28 12.96
CA ILE A 303 -0.78 7.21 11.91
C ILE A 303 -1.21 6.21 10.82
N LEU A 304 -1.20 6.61 9.55
CA LEU A 304 -1.69 5.81 8.42
C LEU A 304 -3.21 5.49 8.46
N SER A 305 -4.00 6.28 9.20
CA SER A 305 -5.47 6.11 9.24
C SER A 305 -6.17 6.35 7.89
N GLY A 306 -5.64 7.22 7.02
CA GLY A 306 -6.18 7.43 5.67
C GLY A 306 -6.11 6.16 4.81
N PRO A 307 -4.89 5.64 4.55
CA PRO A 307 -4.69 4.37 3.84
C PRO A 307 -5.47 3.18 4.43
N ALA A 308 -5.65 3.13 5.76
CA ALA A 308 -6.46 2.11 6.43
C ALA A 308 -7.91 2.08 5.91
N GLY A 309 -8.50 3.24 5.60
CA GLY A 309 -9.81 3.32 4.93
C GLY A 309 -9.81 2.65 3.55
N GLY A 310 -8.74 2.80 2.78
CA GLY A 310 -8.55 2.12 1.50
C GLY A 310 -8.51 0.60 1.66
N VAL A 311 -7.86 0.11 2.71
CA VAL A 311 -7.80 -1.32 3.04
C VAL A 311 -9.17 -1.90 3.34
N VAL A 312 -9.93 -1.24 4.22
CA VAL A 312 -11.32 -1.62 4.51
C VAL A 312 -12.17 -1.59 3.24
N GLY A 313 -11.98 -0.56 2.42
CA GLY A 313 -12.68 -0.37 1.15
C GLY A 313 -12.49 -1.56 0.21
N TYR A 314 -11.26 -1.94 -0.15
CA TYR A 314 -11.06 -3.06 -1.07
C TYR A 314 -11.39 -4.41 -0.44
N ALA A 315 -11.13 -4.60 0.86
CA ALA A 315 -11.44 -5.83 1.57
C ALA A 315 -12.94 -6.14 1.49
N LEU A 316 -13.79 -5.16 1.81
CA LEU A 316 -15.24 -5.36 1.85
C LEU A 316 -15.93 -5.32 0.48
N THR A 317 -15.29 -4.73 -0.54
CA THR A 317 -15.89 -4.61 -1.89
C THR A 317 -15.39 -5.65 -2.89
N THR A 318 -14.18 -6.17 -2.70
CA THR A 318 -13.55 -7.10 -3.66
C THR A 318 -13.53 -8.55 -3.16
N TYR A 319 -13.38 -8.76 -1.85
CA TYR A 319 -13.34 -10.12 -1.30
C TYR A 319 -14.70 -10.78 -1.43
N ASN A 320 -14.72 -11.98 -2.00
CA ASN A 320 -15.94 -12.77 -2.14
C ASN A 320 -15.91 -13.92 -1.13
N ASN A 321 -16.86 -13.91 -0.20
CA ASN A 321 -16.98 -14.91 0.87
C ASN A 321 -17.27 -16.34 0.35
N GLU A 322 -17.83 -16.49 -0.85
CA GLU A 322 -18.08 -17.80 -1.47
C GLU A 322 -16.81 -18.38 -2.08
N THR A 323 -16.03 -17.56 -2.80
CA THR A 323 -14.79 -18.02 -3.44
C THR A 323 -13.61 -18.06 -2.47
N LYS A 324 -13.66 -17.26 -1.39
CA LYS A 324 -12.60 -17.03 -0.40
C LYS A 324 -11.24 -16.73 -1.05
N GLN A 325 -11.28 -16.10 -2.22
CA GLN A 325 -10.06 -15.78 -2.95
C GLN A 325 -9.39 -14.59 -2.29
N PRO A 326 -8.11 -14.69 -1.90
CA PRO A 326 -7.41 -13.59 -1.25
C PRO A 326 -7.20 -12.44 -2.22
N VAL A 327 -7.08 -11.23 -1.68
CA VAL A 327 -7.05 -9.98 -2.43
C VAL A 327 -5.82 -9.18 -2.01
N ILE A 328 -5.18 -8.53 -2.97
CA ILE A 328 -4.13 -7.54 -2.74
C ILE A 328 -4.68 -6.17 -3.11
N GLY A 329 -4.73 -5.28 -2.13
CA GLY A 329 -5.02 -3.87 -2.37
C GLY A 329 -3.83 -3.18 -3.01
N PHE A 330 -4.07 -2.40 -4.05
CA PHE A 330 -3.09 -1.60 -4.76
C PHE A 330 -3.64 -0.18 -4.94
N ASP A 331 -3.25 0.72 -4.03
CA ASP A 331 -3.60 2.14 -4.06
C ASP A 331 -2.43 2.94 -4.61
N MET A 332 -2.54 3.46 -5.83
CA MET A 332 -1.50 4.31 -6.40
C MET A 332 -2.01 5.74 -6.56
N GLY A 333 -1.37 6.64 -5.83
CA GLY A 333 -1.61 8.08 -5.86
C GLY A 333 -0.59 8.85 -6.71
N GLY A 334 -0.48 10.14 -6.43
CA GLY A 334 0.49 11.03 -7.08
C GLY A 334 1.90 10.89 -6.53
N THR A 335 2.09 10.49 -5.28
CA THR A 335 3.42 10.49 -4.63
C THR A 335 3.92 9.10 -4.28
N SER A 336 3.01 8.22 -3.89
CA SER A 336 3.32 6.89 -3.37
C SER A 336 2.29 5.87 -3.84
N THR A 337 2.60 4.61 -3.58
CA THR A 337 1.69 3.48 -3.69
C THR A 337 1.61 2.75 -2.36
N ASP A 338 0.41 2.51 -1.87
CA ASP A 338 0.13 1.73 -0.67
C ASP A 338 -0.40 0.35 -1.08
N VAL A 339 0.21 -0.71 -0.54
CA VAL A 339 -0.22 -2.10 -0.78
C VAL A 339 -0.50 -2.82 0.52
N SER A 340 -1.47 -3.71 0.51
CA SER A 340 -1.81 -4.58 1.64
C SER A 340 -2.49 -5.87 1.15
N ARG A 341 -2.63 -6.85 2.04
CA ARG A 341 -3.23 -8.16 1.75
C ARG A 341 -4.46 -8.40 2.64
N TYR A 342 -5.48 -9.03 2.08
CA TYR A 342 -6.68 -9.47 2.80
C TYR A 342 -7.11 -10.86 2.30
N ASP A 343 -7.37 -11.80 3.21
CA ASP A 343 -7.81 -13.16 2.86
C ASP A 343 -9.07 -13.62 3.61
N GLY A 344 -9.84 -12.66 4.13
CA GLY A 344 -11.02 -12.86 4.97
C GLY A 344 -10.83 -12.30 6.38
N GLN A 345 -9.58 -11.99 6.75
CA GLN A 345 -9.22 -11.34 8.00
C GLN A 345 -8.26 -10.18 7.70
N TYR A 346 -8.30 -9.13 8.52
CA TYR A 346 -7.33 -8.05 8.41
C TYR A 346 -5.97 -8.52 8.93
N GLU A 347 -4.90 -8.30 8.15
CA GLU A 347 -3.55 -8.49 8.64
C GLU A 347 -3.12 -7.26 9.46
N HIS A 348 -2.83 -7.47 10.74
CA HIS A 348 -2.26 -6.43 11.61
C HIS A 348 -0.78 -6.66 11.87
N VAL A 349 -0.02 -5.58 11.83
CA VAL A 349 1.33 -5.44 12.37
C VAL A 349 1.26 -4.63 13.66
N PHE A 350 2.16 -4.92 14.60
CA PHE A 350 2.12 -4.33 15.96
C PHE A 350 3.36 -3.50 16.28
N GLU A 351 4.36 -3.53 15.40
CA GLU A 351 5.58 -2.76 15.52
C GLU A 351 5.97 -2.31 14.12
N THR A 352 5.91 -1.00 13.90
CA THR A 352 6.26 -0.34 12.64
C THR A 352 7.19 0.83 12.92
N THR A 353 8.04 1.17 11.95
CA THR A 353 8.89 2.36 12.06
C THR A 353 8.42 3.39 11.05
N THR A 354 8.00 4.56 11.53
CA THR A 354 7.58 5.70 10.69
C THR A 354 8.42 6.91 11.07
N ALA A 355 9.02 7.59 10.08
CA ALA A 355 9.90 8.74 10.28
C ALA A 355 11.07 8.48 11.28
N GLY A 356 11.57 7.24 11.32
CA GLY A 356 12.63 6.82 12.25
C GLY A 356 12.15 6.54 13.69
N VAL A 357 10.87 6.74 13.98
CA VAL A 357 10.27 6.45 15.29
C VAL A 357 9.57 5.09 15.22
N THR A 358 9.90 4.20 16.16
CA THR A 358 9.24 2.89 16.24
C THR A 358 7.96 3.00 17.06
N ILE A 359 6.85 2.58 16.49
CA ILE A 359 5.52 2.69 17.07
C ILE A 359 5.00 1.29 17.29
N GLN A 360 4.69 1.01 18.54
CA GLN A 360 4.04 -0.21 18.98
C GLN A 360 2.56 0.08 19.16
N ALA A 361 1.80 -0.12 18.09
CA ALA A 361 0.35 -0.04 18.09
C ALA A 361 -0.17 -1.01 17.02
N PRO A 362 -1.37 -1.57 17.18
CA PRO A 362 -2.00 -2.34 16.11
C PRO A 362 -2.26 -1.43 14.90
N GLN A 363 -1.75 -1.85 13.75
CA GLN A 363 -1.93 -1.17 12.48
C GLN A 363 -2.19 -2.22 11.40
N LEU A 364 -2.97 -1.88 10.39
CA LEU A 364 -3.07 -2.73 9.20
C LEU A 364 -1.70 -2.83 8.53
N ASP A 365 -1.35 -4.02 8.03
CA ASP A 365 -0.09 -4.24 7.34
C ASP A 365 -0.11 -3.60 5.94
N ILE A 366 0.24 -2.32 5.93
CA ILE A 366 0.31 -1.48 4.74
C ILE A 366 1.79 -1.21 4.47
N ASN A 367 2.26 -1.67 3.31
CA ASN A 367 3.58 -1.34 2.81
C ASN A 367 3.48 -0.22 1.78
N THR A 368 4.08 0.93 2.09
CA THR A 368 4.15 2.07 1.18
C THR A 368 5.46 2.05 0.41
N VAL A 369 5.38 2.30 -0.90
CA VAL A 369 6.54 2.54 -1.76
C VAL A 369 6.49 3.95 -2.33
N ALA A 370 7.64 4.63 -2.38
CA ALA A 370 7.82 5.96 -2.97
C ALA A 370 7.78 5.94 -4.51
N ALA A 371 6.79 5.24 -5.06
CA ALA A 371 6.50 5.16 -6.48
C ALA A 371 5.03 5.57 -6.69
N GLY A 372 4.79 6.69 -7.34
CA GLY A 372 3.47 7.23 -7.66
C GLY A 372 3.51 8.02 -8.98
N GLY A 373 2.39 8.60 -9.40
CA GLY A 373 2.33 9.32 -10.69
C GLY A 373 3.39 10.43 -10.85
N GLY A 374 3.81 11.06 -9.76
CA GLY A 374 4.79 12.14 -9.70
C GLY A 374 6.23 11.68 -9.43
N SER A 375 6.50 10.37 -9.34
CA SER A 375 7.87 9.87 -9.17
C SER A 375 8.73 10.29 -10.36
N ARG A 376 9.90 10.87 -10.05
CA ARG A 376 10.81 11.47 -11.03
C ARG A 376 11.54 10.39 -11.83
N LEU A 377 11.80 10.69 -13.08
CA LEU A 377 12.52 9.81 -14.01
C LEU A 377 13.98 10.29 -14.14
N PHE A 378 14.93 9.36 -13.98
CA PHE A 378 16.35 9.64 -14.14
C PHE A 378 17.02 8.55 -14.96
N PHE A 379 18.03 8.93 -15.74
CA PHE A 379 18.98 7.99 -16.32
C PHE A 379 20.32 8.18 -15.61
N ARG A 380 20.87 7.15 -14.98
CA ARG A 380 22.11 7.24 -14.19
C ARG A 380 22.97 6.01 -14.43
N SER A 381 24.21 6.23 -14.87
CA SER A 381 25.20 5.16 -15.10
C SER A 381 24.68 4.00 -15.95
N GLY A 382 23.90 4.31 -17.00
CA GLY A 382 23.33 3.31 -17.89
C GLY A 382 22.03 2.64 -17.43
N MET A 383 21.48 3.03 -16.28
CA MET A 383 20.26 2.46 -15.72
C MET A 383 19.10 3.46 -15.73
N PHE A 384 17.89 2.94 -15.95
CA PHE A 384 16.65 3.67 -15.78
C PHE A 384 16.27 3.66 -14.30
N VAL A 385 16.12 4.84 -13.70
CA VAL A 385 15.83 5.00 -12.27
C VAL A 385 14.54 5.80 -12.11
N VAL A 386 13.64 5.31 -11.26
CA VAL A 386 12.35 5.94 -10.95
C VAL A 386 12.25 6.19 -9.46
N GLY A 387 12.12 7.47 -9.07
CA GLY A 387 12.13 7.89 -7.67
C GLY A 387 13.47 7.60 -6.96
N PRO A 388 13.49 7.64 -5.61
CA PRO A 388 12.36 7.86 -4.70
C PRO A 388 11.82 9.30 -4.70
N GLU A 389 12.53 10.24 -5.33
CA GLU A 389 12.13 11.63 -5.39
C GLU A 389 10.81 11.80 -6.17
N SER A 390 9.89 12.59 -5.62
CA SER A 390 8.59 12.90 -6.24
C SER A 390 8.48 14.39 -6.57
N ALA A 391 7.84 14.71 -7.69
CA ALA A 391 7.47 16.06 -8.05
C ALA A 391 6.26 16.60 -7.25
N SER A 392 5.58 15.73 -6.50
CA SER A 392 4.36 16.04 -5.73
C SER A 392 3.30 16.74 -6.60
N ALA A 393 2.44 17.59 -6.03
CA ALA A 393 1.48 18.40 -6.78
C ALA A 393 2.07 19.76 -7.24
N HIS A 394 3.13 20.23 -6.56
CA HIS A 394 3.83 21.47 -6.88
C HIS A 394 5.34 21.27 -6.68
N PRO A 395 6.19 21.53 -7.68
CA PRO A 395 5.83 22.00 -9.03
C PRO A 395 5.12 20.93 -9.88
N GLY A 396 5.06 19.67 -9.45
CA GLY A 396 4.36 18.60 -10.15
C GLY A 396 5.05 18.12 -11.44
N PRO A 397 4.46 17.15 -12.17
CA PRO A 397 4.91 16.72 -13.49
C PRO A 397 5.14 17.85 -14.50
N VAL A 398 5.96 17.62 -15.54
CA VAL A 398 6.13 18.59 -16.65
C VAL A 398 4.76 18.99 -17.23
N CYS A 399 3.87 18.01 -17.43
CA CYS A 399 2.54 18.23 -17.98
C CYS A 399 1.63 19.13 -17.12
N TYR A 400 2.00 19.47 -15.87
CA TYR A 400 1.20 20.35 -14.99
C TYR A 400 1.43 21.84 -15.27
N ARG A 401 2.33 22.21 -16.20
CA ARG A 401 2.61 23.61 -16.59
C ARG A 401 3.19 24.47 -15.46
N LYS A 402 3.83 23.86 -14.45
CA LYS A 402 4.38 24.54 -13.26
C LYS A 402 5.91 24.42 -13.14
N GLY A 403 6.59 24.06 -14.23
CA GLY A 403 8.06 24.00 -14.31
C GLY A 403 8.71 22.82 -13.58
N GLY A 404 7.97 21.74 -13.35
CA GLY A 404 8.51 20.56 -12.67
C GLY A 404 9.19 19.53 -13.59
N PRO A 405 9.75 18.44 -13.01
CA PRO A 405 10.57 17.45 -13.71
C PRO A 405 9.74 16.38 -14.45
N LEU A 406 10.40 15.58 -15.30
CA LEU A 406 9.78 14.39 -15.93
C LEU A 406 9.36 13.36 -14.88
N THR A 407 8.15 12.81 -15.04
CA THR A 407 7.55 11.85 -14.10
C THR A 407 6.86 10.67 -14.80
N ILE A 408 6.41 9.70 -14.02
CA ILE A 408 5.56 8.59 -14.51
C ILE A 408 4.29 9.10 -15.21
N THR A 409 3.68 10.18 -14.72
CA THR A 409 2.49 10.80 -15.34
C THR A 409 2.80 11.30 -16.74
N ASP A 410 3.97 11.92 -16.95
CA ASP A 410 4.44 12.35 -18.26
C ASP A 410 4.63 11.15 -19.21
N ALA A 411 5.22 10.04 -18.72
CA ALA A 411 5.39 8.83 -19.50
C ALA A 411 4.04 8.24 -19.96
N ASN A 412 3.08 8.12 -19.03
CA ASN A 412 1.73 7.62 -19.34
C ASN A 412 0.98 8.56 -20.30
N LEU A 413 1.15 9.88 -20.18
CA LEU A 413 0.56 10.86 -21.09
C LEU A 413 1.16 10.76 -22.51
N CYS A 414 2.48 10.66 -22.61
CA CYS A 414 3.20 10.48 -23.87
C CYS A 414 2.70 9.24 -24.62
N LEU A 415 2.59 8.11 -23.92
CA LEU A 415 2.10 6.83 -24.46
C LEU A 415 0.59 6.79 -24.75
N GLY A 416 -0.16 7.84 -24.37
CA GLY A 416 -1.61 7.93 -24.60
C GLY A 416 -2.45 7.08 -23.63
N ARG A 417 -1.91 6.75 -22.46
CA ARG A 417 -2.62 6.05 -21.37
C ARG A 417 -3.47 7.01 -20.52
N ILE A 418 -3.11 8.30 -20.51
CA ILE A 418 -3.90 9.38 -19.91
C ILE A 418 -4.54 10.20 -21.02
N LEU A 419 -5.83 10.50 -20.87
CA LEU A 419 -6.59 11.37 -21.76
C LEU A 419 -6.78 12.74 -21.09
N PRO A 420 -6.10 13.81 -21.58
CA PRO A 420 -6.16 15.14 -20.96
C PRO A 420 -7.56 15.70 -20.77
N GLU A 421 -8.50 15.39 -21.67
CA GLU A 421 -9.88 15.88 -21.63
C GLU A 421 -10.73 15.29 -20.49
N TYR A 422 -10.34 14.13 -19.95
CA TYR A 422 -10.98 13.51 -18.78
C TYR A 422 -10.22 13.82 -17.48
N PHE A 423 -9.12 14.55 -17.58
CA PHE A 423 -8.37 15.06 -16.45
C PHE A 423 -8.90 16.45 -16.06
N PRO A 424 -9.01 16.80 -14.77
CA PRO A 424 -9.42 18.14 -14.37
C PRO A 424 -8.55 19.23 -15.02
N ALA A 425 -9.19 20.18 -15.71
CA ALA A 425 -8.50 21.32 -16.32
C ALA A 425 -8.22 22.37 -15.24
N ILE A 426 -7.22 22.10 -14.40
CA ILE A 426 -6.83 22.92 -13.23
C ILE A 426 -5.39 23.42 -13.32
N PHE A 427 -4.81 23.44 -14.52
CA PHE A 427 -3.41 23.79 -14.77
C PHE A 427 -3.28 25.13 -15.51
N GLY A 428 -2.03 25.57 -15.70
CA GLY A 428 -1.73 26.87 -16.31
C GLY A 428 -1.83 28.03 -15.31
N GLU A 429 -1.54 29.24 -15.78
CA GLU A 429 -1.54 30.45 -14.91
C GLU A 429 -2.92 30.78 -14.36
N ASN A 430 -3.98 30.42 -15.10
CA ASN A 430 -5.38 30.68 -14.74
C ASN A 430 -6.11 29.44 -14.18
N GLU A 431 -5.40 28.34 -13.93
CA GLU A 431 -5.95 27.07 -13.40
C GLU A 431 -7.19 26.54 -14.15
N ASN A 432 -7.19 26.67 -15.48
CA ASN A 432 -8.29 26.25 -16.36
C ASN A 432 -7.82 25.47 -17.60
N GLU A 433 -6.53 25.13 -17.67
CA GLU A 433 -5.93 24.43 -18.80
C GLU A 433 -5.80 22.93 -18.54
N PRO A 434 -5.85 22.09 -19.60
CA PRO A 434 -5.57 20.66 -19.50
C PRO A 434 -4.05 20.38 -19.41
N LEU A 435 -3.72 19.11 -19.18
CA LEU A 435 -2.34 18.61 -19.18
C LEU A 435 -1.60 18.98 -20.48
N ASP A 436 -0.35 19.44 -20.34
CA ASP A 436 0.50 19.81 -21.48
C ASP A 436 1.29 18.61 -22.04
N LYS A 437 0.68 17.90 -22.99
CA LYS A 437 1.36 16.79 -23.67
C LYS A 437 2.59 17.25 -24.47
N ALA A 438 2.57 18.46 -25.04
CA ALA A 438 3.68 18.94 -25.87
C ALA A 438 4.93 19.23 -25.02
N ALA A 439 4.74 19.77 -23.82
CA ALA A 439 5.82 19.98 -22.87
C ALA A 439 6.48 18.65 -22.45
N SER A 440 5.69 17.62 -22.12
CA SER A 440 6.23 16.29 -21.78
C SER A 440 7.02 15.68 -22.93
N LEU A 441 6.52 15.77 -24.17
CA LEU A 441 7.23 15.26 -25.35
C LEU A 441 8.58 15.95 -25.55
N LYS A 442 8.63 17.28 -25.40
CA LYS A 442 9.87 18.07 -25.52
C LYS A 442 10.87 17.69 -24.43
N ALA A 443 10.42 17.50 -23.19
CA ALA A 443 11.29 17.07 -22.10
C ALA A 443 11.85 15.66 -22.32
N PHE A 444 11.03 14.71 -22.80
CA PHE A 444 11.49 13.37 -23.16
C PHE A 444 12.53 13.37 -24.29
N GLN A 445 12.38 14.26 -25.29
CA GLN A 445 13.38 14.40 -26.36
C GLN A 445 14.78 14.71 -25.82
N GLN A 446 14.90 15.49 -24.75
CA GLN A 446 16.19 15.78 -24.11
C GLN A 446 16.76 14.53 -23.43
N LEU A 447 15.94 13.80 -22.68
CA LEU A 447 16.36 12.58 -21.98
C LEU A 447 16.78 11.47 -22.96
N ILE A 448 16.10 11.36 -24.10
CA ILE A 448 16.42 10.37 -25.15
C ILE A 448 17.82 10.62 -25.74
N LEU A 449 18.24 11.88 -25.86
CA LEU A 449 19.59 12.21 -26.33
C LEU A 449 20.64 11.66 -25.37
N GLU A 450 20.45 11.88 -24.07
CA GLU A 450 21.34 11.36 -23.01
C GLU A 450 21.42 9.83 -23.02
N VAL A 451 20.27 9.15 -23.11
CA VAL A 451 20.21 7.68 -23.15
C VAL A 451 20.95 7.13 -24.37
N ASN A 452 20.66 7.67 -25.55
CA ASN A 452 21.25 7.18 -26.80
C ASN A 452 22.74 7.50 -26.92
N GLU A 453 23.20 8.64 -26.39
CA GLU A 453 24.62 8.98 -26.31
C GLU A 453 25.37 7.95 -25.48
N PHE A 454 24.88 7.60 -24.29
CA PHE A 454 25.49 6.59 -23.44
C PHE A 454 25.55 5.21 -24.09
N LEU A 455 24.45 4.74 -24.70
CA LEU A 455 24.39 3.44 -25.36
C LEU A 455 25.36 3.34 -26.54
N SER A 456 25.53 4.43 -27.30
CA SER A 456 26.46 4.47 -28.44
C SER A 456 27.94 4.40 -28.02
N GLY A 457 28.27 4.72 -26.77
CA GLY A 457 29.64 4.74 -26.25
C GLY A 457 30.19 3.40 -25.74
N GLN A 458 29.40 2.32 -25.76
CA GLN A 458 29.82 1.03 -25.19
C GLN A 458 30.51 0.09 -26.21
N PRO A 459 31.54 -0.69 -25.82
CA PRO A 459 32.32 -1.52 -26.75
C PRO A 459 31.53 -2.63 -27.46
N GLU A 460 30.47 -3.14 -26.84
CA GLU A 460 29.62 -4.22 -27.36
C GLU A 460 28.39 -3.71 -28.13
N SER A 461 28.16 -2.40 -28.22
CA SER A 461 26.92 -1.80 -28.75
C SER A 461 26.89 -1.60 -30.27
N SER A 462 27.84 -2.17 -31.01
CA SER A 462 27.88 -2.09 -32.48
C SER A 462 26.63 -2.67 -33.20
N SER A 463 25.74 -3.35 -32.46
CA SER A 463 24.44 -3.86 -32.90
C SER A 463 23.22 -3.19 -32.24
N GLN A 464 23.39 -2.28 -31.26
CA GLN A 464 22.26 -1.70 -30.52
C GLN A 464 21.67 -0.49 -31.23
N ARG A 465 20.39 -0.62 -31.62
CA ARG A 465 19.57 0.41 -32.22
C ARG A 465 19.27 1.53 -31.20
N SER A 466 19.30 2.79 -31.63
CA SER A 466 18.84 3.92 -30.81
C SER A 466 17.39 3.74 -30.33
N MET A 467 17.15 3.99 -29.06
CA MET A 467 15.84 3.90 -28.44
C MET A 467 14.94 5.06 -28.88
N THR A 468 13.69 4.74 -29.16
CA THR A 468 12.60 5.67 -29.46
C THR A 468 12.00 6.27 -28.18
N LEU A 469 11.19 7.32 -28.32
CA LEU A 469 10.51 7.95 -27.18
C LEU A 469 9.61 6.98 -26.44
N GLU A 470 8.87 6.16 -27.19
CA GLU A 470 7.97 5.17 -26.63
C GLU A 470 8.74 4.09 -25.87
N GLU A 471 9.89 3.65 -26.37
CA GLU A 471 10.74 2.64 -25.71
C GLU A 471 11.32 3.18 -24.41
N VAL A 472 11.84 4.42 -24.41
CA VAL A 472 12.34 5.08 -23.20
C VAL A 472 11.21 5.29 -22.18
N ALA A 473 10.06 5.82 -22.61
CA ALA A 473 8.92 6.05 -21.71
C ALA A 473 8.36 4.73 -21.14
N MET A 474 8.30 3.67 -21.94
CA MET A 474 7.87 2.35 -21.47
C MET A 474 8.91 1.72 -20.54
N GLY A 475 10.21 1.86 -20.81
CA GLY A 475 11.27 1.39 -19.92
C GLY A 475 11.16 1.96 -18.51
N PHE A 476 10.88 3.27 -18.39
CA PHE A 476 10.58 3.88 -17.09
C PHE A 476 9.32 3.29 -16.43
N ILE A 477 8.26 3.04 -17.19
CA ILE A 477 7.05 2.40 -16.66
C ILE A 477 7.33 0.97 -16.20
N GLU A 478 8.16 0.21 -16.91
CA GLU A 478 8.55 -1.15 -16.53
C GLU A 478 9.36 -1.18 -15.24
N VAL A 479 10.35 -0.29 -15.11
CA VAL A 479 11.10 -0.11 -13.86
C VAL A 479 10.16 0.31 -12.72
N ALA A 480 9.25 1.26 -12.95
CA ALA A 480 8.27 1.67 -11.95
C ALA A 480 7.36 0.52 -11.51
N ASN A 481 6.87 -0.29 -12.46
CA ASN A 481 6.03 -1.45 -12.16
C ASN A 481 6.79 -2.49 -11.33
N GLU A 482 8.06 -2.76 -11.65
CA GLU A 482 8.89 -3.69 -10.88
C GLU A 482 9.14 -3.16 -9.47
N THR A 483 9.43 -1.86 -9.31
CA THR A 483 9.55 -1.19 -8.01
C THR A 483 8.27 -1.36 -7.18
N MET A 484 7.09 -1.19 -7.79
CA MET A 484 5.80 -1.41 -7.13
C MET A 484 5.49 -2.89 -6.85
N CYS A 485 6.08 -3.84 -7.59
CA CYS A 485 5.94 -5.28 -7.31
C CYS A 485 6.69 -5.70 -6.04
N ARG A 486 7.79 -5.03 -5.67
CA ARG A 486 8.61 -5.38 -4.49
C ARG A 486 7.81 -5.43 -3.17
N PRO A 487 7.08 -4.37 -2.77
CA PRO A 487 6.30 -4.42 -1.52
C PRO A 487 5.18 -5.47 -1.57
N ILE A 488 4.60 -5.75 -2.75
CA ILE A 488 3.60 -6.81 -2.89
C ILE A 488 4.23 -8.19 -2.63
N ARG A 489 5.43 -8.47 -3.14
CA ARG A 489 6.17 -9.71 -2.84
C ARG A 489 6.56 -9.80 -1.36
N ALA A 490 6.89 -8.68 -0.73
CA ALA A 490 7.17 -8.64 0.71
C ALA A 490 5.94 -9.00 1.56
N LEU A 491 4.75 -8.56 1.17
CA LEU A 491 3.48 -8.91 1.83
C LEU A 491 3.02 -10.35 1.57
N THR A 492 3.51 -10.97 0.50
CA THR A 492 3.04 -12.28 0.05
C THR A 492 4.13 -13.35 0.14
N GLN A 493 5.02 -13.41 -0.84
CA GLN A 493 6.05 -14.44 -0.99
C GLN A 493 6.96 -14.51 0.23
N ALA A 494 7.36 -13.36 0.80
CA ALA A 494 8.20 -13.33 1.99
C ALA A 494 7.51 -13.82 3.27
N LYS A 495 6.17 -13.95 3.25
CA LYS A 495 5.35 -14.57 4.29
C LYS A 495 4.80 -15.95 3.90
N GLY A 496 5.27 -16.52 2.79
CA GLY A 496 4.86 -17.86 2.32
C GLY A 496 3.57 -17.90 1.49
N TYR A 497 3.07 -16.76 1.01
CA TYR A 497 1.87 -16.72 0.15
C TYR A 497 2.20 -16.66 -1.35
N ASP A 498 1.43 -17.42 -2.13
CA ASP A 498 1.50 -17.42 -3.60
C ASP A 498 0.67 -16.27 -4.20
N THR A 499 1.34 -15.31 -4.83
CA THR A 499 0.73 -14.13 -5.48
C THR A 499 -0.28 -14.50 -6.56
N SER A 500 -0.07 -15.60 -7.30
CA SER A 500 -0.90 -15.98 -8.44
C SER A 500 -2.35 -16.33 -8.05
N ARG A 501 -2.56 -16.70 -6.78
CA ARG A 501 -3.88 -17.04 -6.22
C ARG A 501 -4.70 -15.80 -5.87
N HIS A 502 -4.09 -14.62 -5.86
CA HIS A 502 -4.74 -13.38 -5.43
C HIS A 502 -5.44 -12.65 -6.59
N VAL A 503 -6.47 -11.87 -6.23
CA VAL A 503 -7.02 -10.81 -7.10
C VAL A 503 -6.31 -9.51 -6.77
N LEU A 504 -5.90 -8.74 -7.79
CA LEU A 504 -5.38 -7.39 -7.59
C LEU A 504 -6.53 -6.38 -7.55
N ALA A 505 -6.88 -5.88 -6.37
CA ALA A 505 -7.84 -4.79 -6.20
C ALA A 505 -7.14 -3.44 -6.40
N CYS A 506 -7.34 -2.84 -7.58
CA CYS A 506 -6.70 -1.60 -7.97
C CYS A 506 -7.58 -0.40 -7.67
N PHE A 507 -7.01 0.59 -7.00
CA PHE A 507 -7.64 1.87 -6.69
C PHE A 507 -6.59 3.00 -6.63
N GLY A 508 -7.03 4.20 -6.25
CA GLY A 508 -6.22 5.40 -6.35
C GLY A 508 -6.25 6.02 -7.75
N GLY A 509 -5.86 7.28 -7.86
CA GLY A 509 -5.98 8.06 -9.09
C GLY A 509 -5.09 7.59 -10.24
N ALA A 510 -3.96 6.94 -9.93
CA ALA A 510 -2.98 6.49 -10.93
C ALA A 510 -2.94 4.96 -11.11
N GLY A 511 -3.56 4.17 -10.22
CA GLY A 511 -3.37 2.72 -10.19
C GLY A 511 -3.82 1.99 -11.46
N GLY A 512 -4.93 2.43 -12.05
CA GLY A 512 -5.50 1.79 -13.25
C GLY A 512 -4.55 1.77 -14.45
N GLN A 513 -3.58 2.69 -14.49
CA GLN A 513 -2.59 2.82 -15.57
C GLN A 513 -1.52 1.71 -15.52
N HIS A 514 -1.36 1.06 -14.37
CA HIS A 514 -0.28 0.09 -14.08
C HIS A 514 -0.79 -1.32 -13.72
N ALA A 515 -2.03 -1.43 -13.24
CA ALA A 515 -2.57 -2.65 -12.63
C ALA A 515 -2.42 -3.93 -13.48
N CYS A 516 -2.70 -3.88 -14.78
CA CYS A 516 -2.60 -5.06 -15.64
C CYS A 516 -1.15 -5.55 -15.81
N ALA A 517 -0.18 -4.63 -15.87
CA ALA A 517 1.23 -4.99 -16.00
C ALA A 517 1.76 -5.58 -14.69
N ILE A 518 1.42 -4.97 -13.56
CA ILE A 518 1.76 -5.47 -12.22
C ILE A 518 1.16 -6.86 -11.98
N ALA A 519 -0.13 -7.04 -12.25
CA ALA A 519 -0.80 -8.34 -12.13
C ALA A 519 -0.09 -9.42 -12.95
N ARG A 520 0.30 -9.10 -14.20
CA ARG A 520 1.06 -10.03 -15.05
C ARG A 520 2.43 -10.37 -14.45
N SER A 521 3.18 -9.36 -13.99
CA SER A 521 4.50 -9.56 -13.36
C SER A 521 4.46 -10.38 -12.08
N LEU A 522 3.32 -10.39 -11.39
CA LEU A 522 3.07 -11.18 -10.17
C LEU A 522 2.36 -12.51 -10.43
N GLY A 523 2.07 -12.84 -11.70
CA GLY A 523 1.39 -14.08 -12.08
C GLY A 523 -0.10 -14.13 -11.75
N MET A 524 -0.72 -12.98 -11.46
CA MET A 524 -2.15 -12.89 -11.16
C MET A 524 -2.99 -12.95 -12.42
N SER A 525 -4.14 -13.63 -12.33
CA SER A 525 -5.06 -13.81 -13.46
C SER A 525 -6.20 -12.79 -13.49
N GLN A 526 -6.35 -11.97 -12.45
CA GLN A 526 -7.50 -11.09 -12.28
C GLN A 526 -7.11 -9.74 -11.65
N VAL A 527 -7.61 -8.66 -12.24
CA VAL A 527 -7.62 -7.31 -11.66
C VAL A 527 -9.06 -6.89 -11.43
N PHE A 528 -9.34 -6.32 -10.27
CA PHE A 528 -10.65 -5.77 -9.92
C PHE A 528 -10.53 -4.27 -9.66
N VAL A 529 -11.41 -3.47 -10.26
CA VAL A 529 -11.47 -2.01 -10.08
C VAL A 529 -12.89 -1.66 -9.66
N HIS A 530 -13.05 -1.28 -8.39
CA HIS A 530 -14.35 -0.86 -7.86
C HIS A 530 -14.79 0.45 -8.51
N ARG A 531 -16.10 0.69 -8.65
CA ARG A 531 -16.63 1.92 -9.26
C ARG A 531 -16.21 3.21 -8.56
N TYR A 532 -15.92 3.12 -7.26
CA TYR A 532 -15.42 4.22 -6.42
C TYR A 532 -13.89 4.18 -6.27
N ALA A 533 -13.15 3.51 -7.17
CA ALA A 533 -11.69 3.38 -7.10
C ALA A 533 -10.94 4.71 -6.85
N GLY A 534 -11.42 5.82 -7.41
CA GLY A 534 -10.79 7.14 -7.22
C GLY A 534 -10.99 7.79 -5.84
N ILE A 535 -11.88 7.25 -5.01
CA ILE A 535 -12.23 7.72 -3.66
C ILE A 535 -12.45 6.54 -2.68
N LEU A 536 -11.83 5.39 -2.96
CA LEU A 536 -12.16 4.12 -2.28
C LEU A 536 -11.89 4.18 -0.78
N SER A 537 -10.90 4.96 -0.36
CA SER A 537 -10.56 5.17 1.06
C SER A 537 -11.69 5.84 1.83
N ALA A 538 -12.31 6.89 1.28
CA ALA A 538 -13.49 7.51 1.86
C ALA A 538 -14.68 6.53 1.91
N TYR A 539 -14.89 5.76 0.83
CA TYR A 539 -15.96 4.75 0.83
C TYR A 539 -15.71 3.61 1.84
N GLY A 540 -14.47 3.19 2.02
CA GLY A 540 -14.10 2.20 3.03
C GLY A 540 -14.37 2.67 4.45
N MET A 541 -14.21 3.97 4.74
CA MET A 541 -14.63 4.55 6.02
C MET A 541 -16.15 4.49 6.20
N ALA A 542 -16.94 4.65 5.13
CA ALA A 542 -18.39 4.46 5.19
C ALA A 542 -18.77 3.01 5.54
N LEU A 543 -17.97 2.03 5.12
CA LEU A 543 -18.18 0.60 5.36
C LEU A 543 -17.61 0.10 6.70
N ALA A 544 -16.68 0.84 7.30
CA ALA A 544 -15.95 0.40 8.48
C ALA A 544 -16.85 0.21 9.71
N ASP A 545 -16.46 -0.75 10.54
CA ASP A 545 -17.06 -1.01 11.83
C ASP A 545 -16.40 -0.18 12.94
N VAL A 546 -17.10 0.01 14.06
CA VAL A 546 -16.49 0.61 15.26
C VAL A 546 -15.74 -0.47 16.01
N VAL A 547 -14.54 -0.16 16.45
CA VAL A 547 -13.66 -1.13 17.11
C VAL A 547 -13.23 -0.60 18.47
N HIS A 548 -13.25 -1.47 19.46
CA HIS A 548 -12.60 -1.25 20.74
C HIS A 548 -11.69 -2.42 21.05
N GLU A 549 -10.55 -2.15 21.68
CA GLU A 549 -9.57 -3.19 22.01
C GLU A 549 -9.15 -3.09 23.45
N THR A 550 -9.01 -4.27 24.04
CA THR A 550 -8.46 -4.42 25.39
C THR A 550 -7.30 -5.39 25.32
N GLN A 551 -6.24 -5.07 26.07
CA GLN A 551 -4.98 -5.79 26.02
C GLN A 551 -4.37 -5.87 27.42
N GLU A 552 -3.67 -6.96 27.70
CA GLU A 552 -2.92 -7.16 28.94
C GLU A 552 -1.67 -8.02 28.72
N PRO A 553 -0.51 -7.62 29.30
CA PRO A 553 0.70 -8.42 29.22
C PRO A 553 0.57 -9.72 29.99
N CYS A 554 1.22 -10.77 29.47
CA CYS A 554 1.25 -12.09 30.05
C CYS A 554 2.70 -12.61 30.09
N SER A 555 3.01 -13.49 31.04
CA SER A 555 4.32 -14.17 31.13
C SER A 555 4.11 -15.63 31.50
N LYS A 556 3.27 -16.33 30.72
CA LYS A 556 2.88 -17.73 30.98
C LYS A 556 3.28 -18.63 29.82
N THR A 557 3.62 -19.87 30.13
CA THR A 557 3.79 -20.90 29.08
C THR A 557 2.41 -21.37 28.61
N TYR A 558 2.19 -21.48 27.30
CA TYR A 558 0.94 -22.01 26.74
C TYR A 558 0.88 -23.54 26.91
N GLN A 559 0.40 -23.98 28.08
CA GLN A 559 0.31 -25.39 28.46
C GLN A 559 -0.92 -25.66 29.33
N GLN A 560 -1.31 -26.93 29.46
CA GLN A 560 -2.56 -27.33 30.12
C GLN A 560 -2.73 -26.81 31.55
N ALA A 561 -1.64 -26.73 32.32
CA ALA A 561 -1.66 -26.20 33.68
C ALA A 561 -2.07 -24.71 33.77
N GLU A 562 -1.86 -23.93 32.70
CA GLU A 562 -2.07 -22.49 32.68
C GLU A 562 -3.34 -22.06 31.92
N TYR A 563 -4.04 -22.98 31.23
CA TYR A 563 -5.22 -22.63 30.42
C TYR A 563 -6.33 -21.97 31.23
N ASN A 564 -6.60 -22.43 32.46
CA ASN A 564 -7.61 -21.81 33.31
C ASN A 564 -7.30 -20.33 33.60
N PHE A 565 -6.03 -19.99 33.80
CA PHE A 565 -5.60 -18.62 34.01
C PHE A 565 -5.79 -17.77 32.75
N ILE A 566 -5.27 -18.26 31.62
CA ILE A 566 -5.36 -17.57 30.31
C ILE A 566 -6.84 -17.34 29.95
N ASP A 567 -7.67 -18.38 30.09
CA ASP A 567 -9.10 -18.32 29.78
C ASP A 567 -9.84 -17.33 30.68
N SER A 568 -9.48 -17.24 31.97
CA SER A 568 -10.05 -16.24 32.88
C SER A 568 -9.72 -14.83 32.42
N ARG A 569 -8.45 -14.56 32.09
CA ARG A 569 -8.02 -13.22 31.62
C ARG A 569 -8.68 -12.83 30.30
N ILE A 570 -8.78 -13.76 29.34
CA ILE A 570 -9.52 -13.52 28.08
C ILE A 570 -10.98 -13.15 28.38
N GLY A 571 -11.65 -13.85 29.30
CA GLY A 571 -13.04 -13.55 29.67
C GLY A 571 -13.24 -12.16 30.29
N GLU A 572 -12.29 -11.71 31.12
CA GLU A 572 -12.34 -10.37 31.71
C GLU A 572 -12.08 -9.26 30.68
N LEU A 573 -11.16 -9.49 29.73
CA LEU A 573 -10.89 -8.58 28.62
C LEU A 573 -12.10 -8.49 27.67
N ASP A 574 -12.68 -9.62 27.29
CA ASP A 574 -13.90 -9.70 26.47
C ASP A 574 -15.06 -8.93 27.09
N LYS A 575 -15.29 -9.11 28.39
CA LYS A 575 -16.33 -8.39 29.13
C LYS A 575 -16.12 -6.88 29.06
N ARG A 576 -14.92 -6.38 29.41
CA ARG A 576 -14.60 -4.95 29.36
C ARG A 576 -14.80 -4.38 27.96
N CYS A 577 -14.39 -5.14 26.94
CA CYS A 577 -14.51 -4.74 25.55
C CYS A 577 -15.97 -4.59 25.11
N ARG A 578 -16.84 -5.53 25.50
CA ARG A 578 -18.28 -5.48 25.24
C ARG A 578 -18.96 -4.33 25.97
N GLU A 579 -18.66 -4.12 27.25
CA GLU A 579 -19.22 -3.02 28.06
C GLU A 579 -18.93 -1.64 27.44
N GLU A 580 -17.73 -1.45 26.91
CA GLU A 580 -17.32 -0.22 26.24
C GLU A 580 -18.09 -0.01 24.91
N LEU A 581 -18.23 -1.03 24.08
CA LEU A 581 -19.04 -0.93 22.85
C LEU A 581 -20.53 -0.70 23.14
N ILE A 582 -21.07 -1.28 24.20
CA ILE A 582 -22.44 -1.02 24.65
C ILE A 582 -22.61 0.45 25.03
N THR A 583 -21.63 1.04 25.72
CA THR A 583 -21.62 2.47 26.07
C THR A 583 -21.63 3.38 24.84
N GLN A 584 -21.07 2.91 23.71
CA GLN A 584 -21.09 3.60 22.41
C GLN A 584 -22.38 3.39 21.60
N GLY A 585 -23.38 2.73 22.18
CA GLY A 585 -24.72 2.56 21.62
C GLY A 585 -24.93 1.28 20.80
N PHE A 586 -24.03 0.29 20.91
CA PHE A 586 -24.21 -1.02 20.25
C PHE A 586 -24.99 -1.99 21.14
N SER A 587 -25.83 -2.82 20.53
CA SER A 587 -26.51 -3.92 21.22
C SER A 587 -25.61 -5.15 21.33
N GLU A 588 -25.83 -6.02 22.31
CA GLU A 588 -25.04 -7.26 22.46
C GLU A 588 -25.01 -8.12 21.19
N ASN A 589 -26.14 -8.23 20.48
CA ASN A 589 -26.27 -9.02 19.26
C ASN A 589 -25.48 -8.45 18.07
N THR A 590 -25.10 -7.18 18.14
CA THR A 590 -24.32 -6.49 17.10
C THR A 590 -22.82 -6.43 17.42
N ILE A 591 -22.40 -6.98 18.56
CA ILE A 591 -21.01 -6.99 19.00
C ILE A 591 -20.40 -8.37 18.77
N GLN A 592 -19.33 -8.40 17.98
CA GLN A 592 -18.48 -9.57 17.78
C GLN A 592 -17.13 -9.37 18.47
N THR A 593 -16.52 -10.42 18.97
CA THR A 593 -15.21 -10.34 19.61
C THR A 593 -14.25 -11.35 19.00
N GLU A 594 -13.02 -10.90 18.79
CA GLU A 594 -11.91 -11.65 18.22
C GLU A 594 -10.80 -11.72 19.26
N ILE A 595 -10.28 -12.93 19.49
CA ILE A 595 -9.31 -13.19 20.54
C ILE A 595 -7.95 -13.47 19.91
N PHE A 596 -6.91 -12.86 20.47
CA PHE A 596 -5.54 -13.01 20.03
C PHE A 596 -4.60 -13.28 21.21
N LEU A 597 -3.67 -14.21 21.03
CA LEU A 597 -2.53 -14.42 21.92
C LEU A 597 -1.24 -14.07 21.20
N HIS A 598 -0.37 -13.28 21.84
CA HIS A 598 0.96 -13.01 21.31
C HIS A 598 1.90 -14.13 21.73
N LEU A 599 2.22 -15.02 20.79
CA LEU A 599 2.91 -16.28 21.05
C LEU A 599 4.32 -16.27 20.46
N ARG A 600 5.29 -16.75 21.23
CA ARG A 600 6.67 -16.98 20.77
C ARG A 600 7.24 -18.27 21.31
N TYR A 601 8.30 -18.75 20.68
CA TYR A 601 9.11 -19.81 21.27
C TYR A 601 9.95 -19.26 22.44
N ASP A 602 10.14 -20.07 23.48
CA ASP A 602 10.99 -19.73 24.61
C ASP A 602 12.43 -19.37 24.16
N ARG A 603 13.01 -18.37 24.79
CA ARG A 603 14.32 -17.75 24.44
C ARG A 603 14.43 -17.23 23.01
N THR A 604 13.32 -17.19 22.28
CA THR A 604 13.22 -16.42 21.04
C THR A 604 12.52 -15.11 21.35
N ASP A 605 12.59 -14.24 20.35
CA ASP A 605 12.26 -12.83 20.47
C ASP A 605 11.30 -12.41 19.34
N CYS A 606 10.82 -13.40 18.58
CA CYS A 606 9.85 -13.26 17.51
C CYS A 606 8.51 -13.82 17.99
N ALA A 607 7.65 -12.91 18.40
CA ALA A 607 6.29 -13.22 18.80
C ALA A 607 5.34 -12.96 17.63
N LEU A 608 4.47 -13.93 17.36
CA LEU A 608 3.42 -13.86 16.35
C LEU A 608 2.09 -13.68 17.06
N MET A 609 1.28 -12.72 16.62
CA MET A 609 -0.07 -12.56 17.13
C MET A 609 -0.95 -13.66 16.52
N VAL A 610 -1.59 -14.48 17.34
CA VAL A 610 -2.29 -15.69 16.88
C VAL A 610 -3.76 -15.64 17.29
N ASN A 611 -4.63 -15.75 16.29
CA ASN A 611 -6.05 -16.06 16.45
C ASN A 611 -6.28 -17.56 16.20
N ALA A 612 -7.24 -18.16 16.91
CA ALA A 612 -7.53 -19.59 16.84
C ALA A 612 -8.92 -19.93 16.27
N ASP A 613 -9.58 -19.02 15.54
CA ASP A 613 -10.96 -19.22 15.04
C ASP A 613 -11.08 -20.43 14.11
N SER A 614 -10.04 -20.73 13.35
CA SER A 614 -9.98 -21.91 12.47
C SER A 614 -9.61 -23.21 13.20
N PHE A 615 -9.34 -23.13 14.51
CA PHE A 615 -8.85 -24.22 15.35
C PHE A 615 -9.73 -24.36 16.59
N PRO A 616 -10.87 -25.07 16.48
CA PRO A 616 -11.85 -25.13 17.54
C PRO A 616 -11.28 -25.76 18.83
N PRO A 617 -11.82 -25.40 20.00
CA PRO A 617 -11.38 -25.93 21.27
C PRO A 617 -11.62 -27.44 21.39
N SER A 618 -10.77 -28.11 22.16
CA SER A 618 -10.89 -29.52 22.53
C SER A 618 -10.73 -29.68 24.04
N SER A 619 -10.92 -30.90 24.56
CA SER A 619 -10.72 -31.21 25.98
C SER A 619 -9.26 -31.00 26.45
N LYS A 620 -8.32 -30.76 25.54
CA LYS A 620 -6.89 -30.59 25.81
C LYS A 620 -6.35 -29.20 25.48
N THR A 621 -7.22 -28.23 25.18
CA THR A 621 -6.82 -26.87 24.78
C THR A 621 -7.57 -25.81 25.58
N SER A 622 -7.24 -24.53 25.38
CA SER A 622 -8.06 -23.41 25.86
C SER A 622 -9.50 -23.53 25.38
N ARG A 623 -10.45 -23.05 26.18
CA ARG A 623 -11.88 -22.99 25.78
C ARG A 623 -12.15 -22.05 24.60
N TYR A 624 -11.21 -21.16 24.30
CA TYR A 624 -11.30 -20.19 23.20
C TYR A 624 -10.63 -20.66 21.91
N GLY A 625 -9.97 -21.82 21.91
CA GLY A 625 -9.41 -22.43 20.70
C GLY A 625 -8.04 -23.10 20.92
N ASP A 626 -7.56 -23.79 19.89
CA ASP A 626 -6.22 -24.37 19.88
C ASP A 626 -5.17 -23.40 19.31
N PHE A 627 -4.75 -22.45 20.14
CA PHE A 627 -3.72 -21.48 19.77
C PHE A 627 -2.35 -22.12 19.49
N ARG A 628 -2.07 -23.34 19.98
CA ARG A 628 -0.80 -24.02 19.68
C ARG A 628 -0.77 -24.46 18.23
N SER A 629 -1.80 -25.14 17.76
CA SER A 629 -1.90 -25.56 16.37
C SER A 629 -1.93 -24.36 15.41
N ALA A 630 -2.66 -23.31 15.79
CA ALA A 630 -2.69 -22.05 15.03
C ALA A 630 -1.30 -21.40 14.93
N PHE A 631 -0.56 -21.32 16.05
CA PHE A 631 0.80 -20.79 16.07
C PHE A 631 1.75 -21.62 15.19
N LEU A 632 1.72 -22.95 15.30
CA LEU A 632 2.59 -23.83 14.52
C LEU A 632 2.32 -23.73 13.01
N GLN A 633 1.05 -23.66 12.61
CA GLN A 633 0.69 -23.45 11.21
C GLN A 633 1.19 -22.09 10.71
N ARG A 634 0.92 -21.01 11.46
CA ARG A 634 1.35 -19.65 11.09
C ARG A 634 2.87 -19.56 11.00
N TYR A 635 3.58 -20.06 12.00
CA TYR A 635 5.05 -20.05 12.05
C TYR A 635 5.64 -20.84 10.86
N LYS A 636 5.07 -21.99 10.52
CA LYS A 636 5.49 -22.78 9.35
C LYS A 636 5.19 -22.09 8.02
N THR A 637 4.05 -21.42 7.89
CA THR A 637 3.72 -20.64 6.69
C THR A 637 4.69 -19.47 6.52
N GLU A 638 4.97 -18.74 7.59
CA GLU A 638 5.77 -17.52 7.54
C GLU A 638 7.28 -17.78 7.39
N PHE A 639 7.80 -18.84 8.04
CA PHE A 639 9.24 -19.12 8.08
C PHE A 639 9.67 -20.41 7.38
N GLY A 640 8.73 -21.28 6.98
CA GLY A 640 9.00 -22.55 6.30
C GLY A 640 9.37 -23.73 7.22
N PHE A 641 9.56 -23.51 8.52
CA PHE A 641 9.92 -24.55 9.50
C PHE A 641 9.22 -24.33 10.85
N ILE A 642 9.40 -25.23 11.80
CA ILE A 642 9.00 -25.08 13.22
C ILE A 642 10.19 -25.44 14.12
N ILE A 643 10.19 -24.97 15.37
CA ILE A 643 11.21 -25.37 16.37
C ILE A 643 10.63 -26.48 17.24
N GLU A 644 11.10 -27.70 17.03
CA GLU A 644 10.65 -28.88 17.78
C GLU A 644 11.05 -28.79 19.27
N ASP A 645 10.22 -29.39 20.12
CA ASP A 645 10.42 -29.50 21.59
C ASP A 645 10.63 -28.21 22.38
N ARG A 646 10.38 -27.05 21.76
CA ARG A 646 10.50 -25.76 22.42
C ARG A 646 9.18 -25.28 22.99
N LYS A 647 9.22 -24.80 24.23
CA LYS A 647 8.06 -24.22 24.92
C LYS A 647 7.57 -22.98 24.17
N ILE A 648 6.25 -22.76 24.21
CA ILE A 648 5.61 -21.56 23.65
C ILE A 648 5.20 -20.67 24.81
N MET A 649 5.61 -19.41 24.76
CA MET A 649 5.29 -18.37 25.75
C MET A 649 4.15 -17.50 25.21
N VAL A 650 3.26 -17.11 26.12
CA VAL A 650 2.23 -16.08 25.92
C VAL A 650 2.79 -14.79 26.51
N ASP A 651 3.12 -13.83 25.65
CA ASP A 651 3.64 -12.52 26.08
C ASP A 651 2.50 -11.50 26.31
N ASP A 652 1.35 -11.71 25.68
CA ASP A 652 0.23 -10.77 25.71
C ASP A 652 -1.10 -11.45 25.35
N ILE A 653 -2.20 -10.96 25.94
CA ILE A 653 -3.56 -11.36 25.65
C ILE A 653 -4.33 -10.14 25.15
N ARG A 654 -4.92 -10.24 23.96
CA ARG A 654 -5.67 -9.16 23.33
C ARG A 654 -7.07 -9.62 22.91
N VAL A 655 -8.05 -8.78 23.16
CA VAL A 655 -9.43 -8.96 22.69
C VAL A 655 -9.86 -7.73 21.91
N ARG A 656 -10.22 -7.95 20.65
CA ARG A 656 -10.75 -6.93 19.74
C ARG A 656 -12.26 -7.10 19.63
N GLY A 657 -13.00 -6.08 20.04
CA GLY A 657 -14.44 -6.02 19.88
C GLY A 657 -14.83 -5.19 18.67
N VAL A 658 -15.79 -5.68 17.90
CA VAL A 658 -16.30 -5.07 16.68
C VAL A 658 -17.79 -4.80 16.84
N GLY A 659 -18.15 -3.52 16.90
CA GLY A 659 -19.53 -3.05 16.83
C GLY A 659 -19.96 -2.92 15.37
N LYS A 660 -20.81 -3.84 14.90
CA LYS A 660 -21.25 -3.91 13.50
C LYS A 660 -22.07 -2.68 13.13
N SER A 661 -21.58 -1.92 12.16
CA SER A 661 -22.33 -0.82 11.55
C SER A 661 -23.24 -1.34 10.44
N SER A 662 -24.37 -0.67 10.21
CA SER A 662 -25.20 -0.95 9.03
C SER A 662 -24.39 -0.59 7.77
N ALA A 663 -23.92 -1.60 7.05
CA ALA A 663 -23.13 -1.41 5.83
C ALA A 663 -23.90 -0.57 4.80
N ALA A 664 -23.19 0.31 4.09
CA ALA A 664 -23.77 1.02 2.96
C ALA A 664 -24.29 0.00 1.93
N SER A 665 -25.58 0.09 1.59
CA SER A 665 -26.23 -0.81 0.64
C SER A 665 -25.66 -0.64 -0.76
N ASN A 666 -25.20 -1.74 -1.38
CA ASN A 666 -24.78 -1.74 -2.78
C ASN A 666 -25.95 -1.34 -3.70
N ILE A 667 -25.72 -0.34 -4.54
CA ILE A 667 -26.69 0.09 -5.55
C ILE A 667 -26.50 -0.79 -6.79
N ASN A 668 -27.47 -1.65 -7.05
CA ASN A 668 -27.52 -2.43 -8.29
C ASN A 668 -27.90 -1.53 -9.46
N ILE A 669 -27.09 -1.57 -10.51
CA ILE A 669 -27.35 -0.94 -11.79
C ILE A 669 -28.12 -1.94 -12.66
N PRO A 670 -29.22 -1.52 -13.30
CA PRO A 670 -29.90 -2.35 -14.29
C PRO A 670 -28.95 -2.78 -15.42
N SER A 671 -28.98 -4.06 -15.78
CA SER A 671 -28.22 -4.55 -16.93
C SER A 671 -28.79 -3.95 -18.22
N SER A 672 -27.92 -3.37 -19.06
CA SER A 672 -28.32 -2.93 -20.39
C SER A 672 -28.21 -4.09 -21.39
N SER A 673 -29.25 -4.27 -22.20
CA SER A 673 -29.24 -5.18 -23.36
C SER A 673 -28.59 -4.58 -24.60
N GLU A 674 -28.29 -3.27 -24.58
CA GLU A 674 -27.69 -2.57 -25.70
C GLU A 674 -26.18 -2.83 -25.76
N THR A 675 -25.66 -3.01 -26.97
CA THR A 675 -24.20 -3.09 -27.16
C THR A 675 -23.57 -1.74 -26.88
N PRO A 676 -22.53 -1.66 -26.02
CA PRO A 676 -21.89 -0.39 -25.70
C PRO A 676 -21.28 0.26 -26.96
N SER A 677 -21.63 1.52 -27.22
CA SER A 677 -21.04 2.34 -28.27
C SER A 677 -19.80 3.07 -27.75
N PRO A 678 -18.64 2.97 -28.40
CA PRO A 678 -17.48 3.74 -28.01
C PRO A 678 -17.73 5.23 -28.27
N GLU A 679 -17.64 6.06 -27.23
CA GLU A 679 -17.77 7.51 -27.35
C GLU A 679 -16.57 8.13 -28.09
N LYS A 680 -15.36 7.61 -27.84
CA LYS A 680 -14.12 8.06 -28.48
C LYS A 680 -13.17 6.89 -28.76
N ILE A 681 -12.42 7.00 -29.85
CA ILE A 681 -11.33 6.08 -30.19
C ILE A 681 -10.02 6.86 -30.07
N VAL A 682 -9.12 6.36 -29.24
CA VAL A 682 -7.81 6.99 -28.97
C VAL A 682 -6.69 6.07 -29.44
N LYS A 683 -5.62 6.65 -29.98
CA LYS A 683 -4.39 5.92 -30.30
C LYS A 683 -3.56 5.81 -29.02
N CYS A 684 -3.50 4.60 -28.47
CA CYS A 684 -2.58 4.26 -27.38
C CYS A 684 -1.38 3.53 -27.99
N THR A 685 -0.17 3.94 -27.64
CA THR A 685 1.02 3.20 -28.05
C THR A 685 1.24 2.04 -27.08
N ILE A 686 1.22 0.82 -27.61
CA ILE A 686 1.55 -0.39 -26.87
C ILE A 686 2.78 -0.98 -27.55
N LEU A 687 3.90 -1.00 -26.85
CA LEU A 687 5.09 -1.68 -27.32
C LEU A 687 4.92 -3.19 -27.11
N ILE A 688 5.08 -3.93 -28.19
CA ILE A 688 5.10 -5.40 -28.22
C ILE A 688 6.43 -5.74 -28.87
N GLU A 689 7.39 -6.23 -28.09
CA GLU A 689 8.68 -6.61 -28.63
C GLU A 689 8.57 -7.92 -29.43
N PRO A 690 9.06 -7.97 -30.69
CA PRO A 690 9.15 -9.18 -31.48
C PRO A 690 10.52 -9.86 -31.25
N THR A 691 10.54 -11.14 -30.88
CA THR A 691 11.78 -11.91 -30.83
C THR A 691 12.18 -12.47 -32.21
N CYS A 692 13.18 -11.82 -32.80
CA CYS A 692 14.23 -12.28 -33.76
C CYS A 692 14.00 -12.40 -35.30
N ILE A 693 15.13 -12.38 -36.01
CA ILE A 693 15.46 -11.78 -37.34
C ILE A 693 15.79 -12.85 -38.42
N ALA A 694 15.54 -12.58 -39.73
CA ALA A 694 16.51 -12.73 -40.84
C ALA A 694 15.90 -12.55 -42.26
N THR A 695 16.73 -11.99 -43.15
CA THR A 695 16.43 -11.55 -44.54
C THR A 695 17.10 -12.48 -45.55
N ILE A 696 16.42 -12.82 -46.65
CA ILE A 696 17.04 -13.38 -47.86
C ILE A 696 16.54 -12.59 -49.07
N THR A 697 17.48 -12.02 -49.82
CA THR A 697 17.25 -11.27 -51.06
C THR A 697 17.86 -12.06 -52.22
N SER A 698 17.09 -12.26 -53.28
CA SER A 698 17.58 -12.78 -54.57
C SER A 698 16.86 -12.07 -55.71
N THR A 699 17.57 -11.80 -56.81
CA THR A 699 17.13 -11.09 -58.02
C THR A 699 16.86 -12.02 -59.20
N GLY A 700 16.54 -13.29 -58.95
CA GLY A 700 16.23 -14.30 -59.98
C GLY A 700 15.04 -15.18 -59.63
N ASP A 701 14.52 -15.89 -60.64
CA ASP A 701 13.36 -16.78 -60.50
C ASP A 701 13.63 -17.99 -59.61
N ILE A 702 12.71 -18.26 -58.67
CA ILE A 702 12.66 -19.50 -57.87
C ILE A 702 11.35 -20.22 -58.21
N ILE A 703 11.45 -21.47 -58.64
CA ILE A 703 10.30 -22.36 -58.86
C ILE A 703 10.32 -23.47 -57.82
N ILE A 704 9.28 -23.56 -56.98
CA ILE A 704 9.03 -24.71 -56.10
C ILE A 704 7.61 -25.22 -56.37
N LYS A 705 7.48 -26.49 -56.74
CA LYS A 705 6.20 -27.21 -56.89
C LYS A 705 6.23 -28.49 -56.07
N VAL A 706 5.30 -28.67 -55.13
CA VAL A 706 5.01 -29.99 -54.52
C VAL A 706 3.53 -30.07 -54.11
N ARG A 707 2.93 -31.26 -54.23
CA ARG A 707 1.57 -31.63 -53.81
C ARG A 707 1.63 -32.52 -52.56
N PHE A 708 0.55 -32.49 -51.77
CA PHE A 708 0.37 -33.11 -50.43
C PHE A 708 1.08 -32.37 -49.30
N LEU A 709 0.60 -32.51 -48.05
CA LEU A 709 1.11 -31.87 -46.82
C LEU A 709 2.06 -30.70 -47.11
N GLY A 710 1.53 -29.51 -47.38
CA GLY A 710 2.34 -28.59 -48.14
C GLY A 710 1.79 -27.20 -48.38
N LEU A 711 2.69 -26.44 -48.99
CA LEU A 711 2.60 -25.07 -49.45
C LEU A 711 1.57 -24.95 -50.61
N PHE A 712 0.62 -24.04 -50.49
CA PHE A 712 -0.28 -23.68 -51.60
C PHE A 712 -0.04 -22.25 -52.04
N THR A 713 0.29 -22.01 -53.31
CA THR A 713 0.40 -20.66 -53.91
C THR A 713 -0.65 -20.48 -55.00
N VAL A 714 -1.51 -19.45 -54.92
CA VAL A 714 -2.57 -19.17 -55.92
C VAL A 714 -2.31 -17.83 -56.59
N THR A 715 -2.05 -17.80 -57.91
CA THR A 715 -1.86 -16.54 -58.68
C THR A 715 -2.93 -16.39 -59.76
N THR A 716 -3.63 -15.25 -59.86
CA THR A 716 -4.66 -14.99 -60.90
C THR A 716 -4.74 -13.52 -61.31
N THR A 717 -5.24 -13.25 -62.51
CA THR A 717 -5.46 -11.90 -63.05
C THR A 717 -6.87 -11.34 -62.79
N GLY A 718 -7.66 -12.01 -61.94
CA GLY A 718 -9.02 -11.60 -61.57
C GLY A 718 -9.39 -12.02 -60.13
N ASP A 719 -10.55 -11.59 -59.66
CA ASP A 719 -10.96 -11.67 -58.25
C ASP A 719 -10.94 -13.10 -57.66
N ILE A 720 -10.58 -13.19 -56.37
CA ILE A 720 -10.44 -14.47 -55.64
C ILE A 720 -11.42 -14.54 -54.47
N ASN A 721 -12.20 -15.63 -54.40
CA ASN A 721 -13.05 -15.99 -53.25
C ASN A 721 -12.69 -17.38 -52.70
N ILE A 722 -12.22 -17.46 -51.44
CA ILE A 722 -11.74 -18.73 -50.83
C ILE A 722 -12.38 -19.01 -49.46
N LYS A 723 -12.79 -20.28 -49.22
CA LYS A 723 -13.38 -20.77 -47.96
C LYS A 723 -12.89 -22.19 -47.62
N VAL A 724 -12.09 -22.36 -46.55
CA VAL A 724 -11.43 -23.65 -46.21
C VAL A 724 -11.18 -23.85 -44.69
N ARG A 725 -10.84 -25.08 -44.26
CA ARG A 725 -10.33 -25.45 -42.92
C ARG A 725 -9.02 -26.25 -43.09
N PHE A 726 -7.92 -25.86 -42.45
CA PHE A 726 -6.58 -26.38 -42.81
C PHE A 726 -5.51 -26.22 -41.70
N LEU A 727 -4.35 -26.89 -41.87
CA LEU A 727 -3.12 -26.83 -41.06
C LEU A 727 -1.88 -26.86 -42.00
N GLY A 728 -1.07 -25.79 -42.09
CA GLY A 728 0.10 -25.69 -43.02
C GLY A 728 0.28 -24.35 -43.78
N LEU A 729 1.30 -24.19 -44.63
CA LEU A 729 1.71 -22.92 -45.27
C LEU A 729 0.86 -22.51 -46.51
N PHE A 730 0.45 -21.23 -46.67
CA PHE A 730 -0.43 -20.76 -47.76
C PHE A 730 -0.01 -19.39 -48.32
N THR A 731 0.03 -19.17 -49.65
CA THR A 731 0.42 -17.94 -50.35
C THR A 731 -0.60 -17.60 -51.46
N ILE A 732 -1.00 -16.34 -51.67
CA ILE A 732 -1.96 -15.93 -52.74
C ILE A 732 -1.41 -14.68 -53.43
N THR A 733 -1.53 -14.55 -54.75
CA THR A 733 -1.17 -13.37 -55.55
C THR A 733 -2.31 -13.03 -56.54
N SER A 734 -2.87 -11.82 -56.58
CA SER A 734 -3.94 -11.47 -57.55
C SER A 734 -3.72 -10.12 -58.22
N THR A 735 -4.29 -9.85 -59.40
CA THR A 735 -4.42 -8.46 -59.90
C THR A 735 -5.82 -7.87 -59.67
N GLY A 736 -6.74 -8.62 -59.07
CA GLY A 736 -8.09 -8.21 -58.68
C GLY A 736 -8.35 -8.34 -57.16
N ASP A 737 -9.57 -8.06 -56.73
CA ASP A 737 -9.92 -8.00 -55.31
C ASP A 737 -9.93 -9.39 -54.65
N ILE A 738 -9.55 -9.44 -53.36
CA ILE A 738 -9.43 -10.71 -52.61
C ILE A 738 -10.37 -10.73 -51.39
N ASN A 739 -11.24 -11.75 -51.33
CA ASN A 739 -12.17 -12.00 -50.22
C ASN A 739 -11.95 -13.39 -49.57
N ILE A 740 -11.56 -13.41 -48.28
CA ILE A 740 -11.13 -14.65 -47.59
C ILE A 740 -11.85 -14.85 -46.24
N LYS A 741 -12.30 -16.10 -45.97
CA LYS A 741 -12.91 -16.51 -44.68
C LYS A 741 -12.43 -17.90 -44.21
N VAL A 742 -11.60 -17.96 -43.15
CA VAL A 742 -10.87 -19.19 -42.73
C VAL A 742 -10.76 -19.38 -41.19
N ARG A 743 -10.47 -20.61 -40.74
CA ARG A 743 -10.01 -20.99 -39.37
C ARG A 743 -8.74 -21.85 -39.50
N PHE A 744 -7.64 -21.50 -38.82
CA PHE A 744 -6.31 -21.97 -39.21
C PHE A 744 -5.21 -21.88 -38.11
N LEU A 745 -4.11 -22.66 -38.26
CA LEU A 745 -2.85 -22.64 -37.50
C LEU A 745 -1.64 -22.88 -38.45
N GLY A 746 -0.68 -21.93 -38.56
CA GLY A 746 0.49 -21.99 -39.46
C GLY A 746 0.89 -20.64 -40.09
N LEU A 747 1.55 -20.60 -41.26
CA LEU A 747 2.00 -19.37 -41.95
C LEU A 747 1.15 -19.04 -43.21
N PHE A 748 0.82 -17.76 -43.44
CA PHE A 748 -0.06 -17.30 -44.51
C PHE A 748 0.45 -16.01 -45.20
N THR A 749 0.48 -15.95 -46.54
CA THR A 749 0.97 -14.80 -47.32
C THR A 749 -0.04 -14.39 -48.42
N VAL A 750 -0.31 -13.12 -48.64
CA VAL A 750 -1.20 -12.61 -49.71
C VAL A 750 -0.56 -11.44 -50.43
N THR A 751 -0.65 -11.36 -51.75
CA THR A 751 -0.18 -10.24 -52.56
C THR A 751 -1.31 -9.84 -53.55
N THR A 752 -1.68 -8.58 -53.73
CA THR A 752 -2.59 -8.20 -54.83
C THR A 752 -2.36 -6.78 -55.35
N THR A 753 -2.92 -6.39 -56.50
CA THR A 753 -2.97 -4.97 -56.91
C THR A 753 -4.31 -4.29 -56.58
N GLY A 754 -5.31 -5.04 -56.09
CA GLY A 754 -6.64 -4.55 -55.72
C GLY A 754 -6.92 -4.56 -54.20
N ASP A 755 -8.16 -4.32 -53.81
CA ASP A 755 -8.55 -4.19 -52.41
C ASP A 755 -8.63 -5.56 -51.70
N ILE A 756 -8.33 -5.58 -50.40
CA ILE A 756 -8.30 -6.80 -49.60
C ILE A 756 -9.31 -6.76 -48.46
N ASN A 757 -10.20 -7.76 -48.38
CA ASN A 757 -11.18 -7.92 -47.32
C ASN A 757 -11.05 -9.28 -46.59
N ILE A 758 -10.63 -9.26 -45.31
CA ILE A 758 -10.25 -10.48 -44.57
C ILE A 758 -10.97 -10.62 -43.21
N LYS A 759 -11.51 -11.82 -42.91
CA LYS A 759 -12.08 -12.21 -41.60
C LYS A 759 -11.52 -13.56 -41.11
N VAL A 760 -10.73 -13.57 -40.02
CA VAL A 760 -10.02 -14.78 -39.52
C VAL A 760 -10.00 -14.92 -37.98
N ARG A 761 -9.84 -16.16 -37.48
CA ARG A 761 -9.43 -16.53 -36.10
C ARG A 761 -8.16 -17.41 -36.18
N PHE A 762 -7.06 -17.04 -35.51
CA PHE A 762 -5.71 -17.52 -35.88
C PHE A 762 -4.65 -17.49 -34.75
N LEU A 763 -3.59 -18.32 -34.90
CA LEU A 763 -2.31 -18.36 -34.15
C LEU A 763 -1.15 -18.74 -35.15
N GLY A 764 -0.18 -17.84 -35.41
CA GLY A 764 0.93 -18.03 -36.37
C GLY A 764 1.45 -16.75 -37.08
N LEU A 765 2.20 -16.86 -38.20
CA LEU A 765 2.80 -15.74 -38.98
C LEU A 765 1.97 -15.39 -40.24
N PHE A 766 1.78 -14.10 -40.55
CA PHE A 766 0.90 -13.63 -41.63
C PHE A 766 1.49 -12.42 -42.40
N THR A 767 1.58 -12.49 -43.74
CA THR A 767 2.16 -11.44 -44.61
C THR A 767 1.17 -10.99 -45.68
N VAL A 768 0.97 -9.68 -45.90
CA VAL A 768 0.09 -9.14 -46.97
C VAL A 768 0.77 -8.01 -47.74
N THR A 769 0.75 -8.05 -49.07
CA THR A 769 1.30 -6.99 -49.93
C THR A 769 0.25 -6.52 -50.94
N THR A 770 -0.23 -5.28 -50.94
CA THR A 770 -1.13 -4.82 -52.02
C THR A 770 -0.84 -3.42 -52.55
N THR A 771 -1.34 -3.05 -53.74
CA THR A 771 -1.35 -1.64 -54.18
C THR A 771 -2.68 -0.92 -53.89
N GLY A 772 -3.72 -1.62 -53.40
CA GLY A 772 -5.04 -1.08 -53.04
C GLY A 772 -5.31 -1.02 -51.52
N ASP A 773 -6.56 -0.72 -51.14
CA ASP A 773 -7.00 -0.51 -49.76
C ASP A 773 -7.20 -1.82 -48.99
N ILE A 774 -6.89 -1.81 -47.68
CA ILE A 774 -6.91 -3.02 -46.83
C ILE A 774 -7.94 -2.89 -45.69
N HIS A 775 -8.90 -3.82 -45.65
CA HIS A 775 -9.93 -3.93 -44.63
C HIS A 775 -9.88 -5.29 -43.89
N ILE A 776 -9.37 -5.27 -42.65
CA ILE A 776 -9.07 -6.50 -41.89
C ILE A 776 -9.80 -6.54 -40.53
N LYS A 777 -10.43 -7.69 -40.21
CA LYS A 777 -11.13 -7.93 -38.92
C LYS A 777 -10.67 -9.26 -38.29
N VAL A 778 -9.87 -9.23 -37.20
CA VAL A 778 -9.18 -10.42 -36.63
C VAL A 778 -9.32 -10.57 -35.11
N ARG A 779 -9.20 -11.82 -34.61
CA ARG A 779 -8.91 -12.19 -33.20
C ARG A 779 -7.62 -13.04 -33.20
N PHE A 780 -6.56 -12.63 -32.49
CA PHE A 780 -5.20 -13.08 -32.81
C PHE A 780 -4.17 -13.12 -31.66
N LEU A 781 -3.13 -13.96 -31.82
CA LEU A 781 -1.82 -13.99 -31.14
C LEU A 781 -0.72 -14.45 -32.16
N GLY A 782 0.32 -13.65 -32.47
CA GLY A 782 1.40 -13.97 -33.45
C GLY A 782 2.03 -12.74 -34.20
N LEU A 783 2.77 -12.95 -35.31
CA LEU A 783 3.47 -11.91 -36.10
C LEU A 783 2.71 -11.53 -37.41
N PHE A 784 2.68 -10.24 -37.77
CA PHE A 784 1.90 -9.69 -38.91
C PHE A 784 2.72 -8.65 -39.71
N THR A 785 2.89 -8.86 -41.02
CA THR A 785 3.63 -7.96 -41.92
C THR A 785 2.73 -7.47 -43.05
N VAL A 786 2.62 -6.16 -43.28
CA VAL A 786 1.81 -5.57 -44.36
C VAL A 786 2.59 -4.54 -45.15
N THR A 787 2.50 -4.61 -46.48
CA THR A 787 3.10 -3.64 -47.40
C THR A 787 2.03 -3.15 -48.37
N THR A 788 1.61 -1.87 -48.32
CA THR A 788 0.71 -1.31 -49.33
C THR A 788 1.00 0.14 -49.73
N THR A 789 0.55 0.54 -50.92
CA THR A 789 0.54 1.92 -51.42
C THR A 789 -0.78 2.67 -51.16
N GLY A 790 -1.83 2.01 -50.62
CA GLY A 790 -3.16 2.58 -50.30
C GLY A 790 -3.46 2.70 -48.79
N ASP A 791 -4.71 3.05 -48.42
CA ASP A 791 -5.12 3.30 -47.03
C ASP A 791 -5.33 1.99 -46.24
N ILE A 792 -4.92 2.00 -44.96
CA ILE A 792 -4.94 0.82 -44.08
C ILE A 792 -5.91 1.03 -42.90
N ILE A 793 -6.92 0.16 -42.78
CA ILE A 793 -7.80 0.10 -41.59
C ILE A 793 -7.73 -1.30 -40.96
N ILE A 794 -6.94 -1.42 -39.89
CA ILE A 794 -6.79 -2.65 -39.10
C ILE A 794 -7.59 -2.54 -37.79
N LYS A 795 -8.53 -3.48 -37.56
CA LYS A 795 -9.22 -3.64 -36.27
C LYS A 795 -8.70 -4.88 -35.53
N VAL A 796 -7.71 -4.69 -34.65
CA VAL A 796 -7.18 -5.73 -33.74
C VAL A 796 -7.97 -5.73 -32.43
N ARG A 797 -8.43 -6.92 -31.99
CA ARG A 797 -8.98 -7.12 -30.64
C ARG A 797 -7.97 -7.91 -29.80
N PHE A 798 -7.25 -7.23 -28.90
CA PHE A 798 -6.61 -7.89 -27.78
C PHE A 798 -7.69 -8.30 -26.78
N LEU A 799 -7.69 -9.57 -26.37
CA LEU A 799 -8.71 -10.09 -25.46
C LEU A 799 -8.24 -9.96 -24.01
N GLY A 800 -8.18 -8.73 -23.51
CA GLY A 800 -8.54 -8.52 -22.11
C GLY A 800 -10.05 -8.61 -22.07
N LEU A 801 -10.62 -9.68 -21.49
CA LEU A 801 -12.05 -9.69 -21.22
C LEU A 801 -12.24 -8.88 -19.95
N PHE A 802 -12.76 -7.67 -20.10
CA PHE A 802 -13.31 -6.94 -18.98
C PHE A 802 -14.82 -7.15 -18.93
N THR A 803 -15.34 -7.32 -17.72
CA THR A 803 -16.77 -7.43 -17.45
C THR A 803 -17.14 -6.34 -16.47
N VAL A 804 -18.19 -5.59 -16.78
CA VAL A 804 -18.80 -4.67 -15.82
C VAL A 804 -19.83 -5.45 -15.01
N THR A 805 -19.74 -5.41 -13.69
CA THR A 805 -20.65 -6.11 -12.78
C THR A 805 -21.98 -5.37 -12.67
N SER A 806 -23.00 -6.01 -12.06
CA SER A 806 -24.27 -5.35 -11.74
C SER A 806 -24.12 -4.19 -10.76
N THR A 807 -23.02 -4.13 -10.01
CA THR A 807 -22.68 -3.03 -9.11
C THR A 807 -21.90 -1.91 -9.80
N GLY A 808 -21.51 -2.08 -11.07
CA GLY A 808 -20.74 -1.10 -11.85
C GLY A 808 -19.23 -1.20 -11.72
N ASP A 809 -18.73 -2.29 -11.15
CA ASP A 809 -17.30 -2.55 -10.98
C ASP A 809 -16.73 -3.20 -12.22
N ILE A 810 -15.42 -3.05 -12.42
CA ILE A 810 -14.72 -3.61 -13.57
C ILE A 810 -13.88 -4.79 -13.10
N ASN A 811 -14.15 -5.96 -13.67
CA ASN A 811 -13.30 -7.14 -13.51
C ASN A 811 -12.55 -7.40 -14.81
N ILE A 812 -11.22 -7.42 -14.76
CA ILE A 812 -10.33 -7.62 -15.90
C ILE A 812 -9.64 -8.97 -15.75
N LYS A 813 -9.88 -9.86 -16.71
CA LYS A 813 -9.12 -11.11 -16.83
C LYS A 813 -7.80 -10.87 -17.53
N ILE A 814 -6.71 -11.20 -16.85
CA ILE A 814 -5.35 -11.12 -17.37
C ILE A 814 -5.02 -12.43 -18.08
N GLY A 815 -4.82 -12.36 -19.39
CA GLY A 815 -4.36 -13.51 -20.17
C GLY A 815 -2.92 -13.88 -19.82
N SER A 816 -2.57 -15.16 -19.97
CA SER A 816 -1.20 -15.64 -19.89
C SER A 816 -0.37 -14.97 -21.00
N GLY A 817 0.42 -13.97 -20.64
CA GLY A 817 1.40 -13.39 -21.56
C GLY A 817 2.51 -14.41 -21.84
N THR A 818 3.13 -14.32 -23.01
CA THR A 818 4.40 -15.00 -23.28
C THR A 818 5.48 -14.41 -22.39
N VAL A 819 6.20 -15.25 -21.65
CA VAL A 819 7.38 -14.86 -20.87
C VAL A 819 8.48 -14.46 -21.86
N LYS A 820 9.05 -13.27 -21.72
CA LYS A 820 10.21 -12.83 -22.51
C LYS A 820 11.36 -13.80 -22.23
N THR A 821 11.91 -14.43 -23.26
CA THR A 821 13.13 -15.23 -23.14
C THR A 821 14.27 -14.25 -22.89
N VAL A 822 14.93 -14.37 -21.74
CA VAL A 822 16.06 -13.51 -21.36
C VAL A 822 17.33 -14.11 -21.94
N GLY A 823 18.06 -13.33 -22.72
CA GLY A 823 19.38 -13.69 -23.25
C GLY A 823 20.52 -13.07 -22.45
N GLU A 824 21.76 -13.26 -22.90
CA GLU A 824 22.98 -12.70 -22.29
C GLU A 824 23.26 -11.25 -22.74
N GLU A 825 22.45 -10.69 -23.63
CA GLU A 825 22.61 -9.33 -24.14
C GLU A 825 22.35 -8.27 -23.06
N LEU A 826 23.19 -7.22 -23.02
CA LEU A 826 23.09 -6.11 -22.07
C LEU A 826 21.89 -5.19 -22.41
N ASP A 827 20.73 -5.50 -21.84
CA ASP A 827 19.53 -4.67 -21.87
C ASP A 827 19.44 -3.82 -20.59
N ALA A 828 19.51 -2.49 -20.73
CA ALA A 828 19.51 -1.55 -19.60
C ALA A 828 18.24 -1.61 -18.73
N ILE A 829 17.09 -1.92 -19.33
CA ILE A 829 15.82 -2.06 -18.61
C ILE A 829 15.84 -3.38 -17.84
N GLN A 830 16.24 -4.48 -18.48
CA GLN A 830 16.35 -5.78 -17.82
C GLN A 830 17.38 -5.76 -16.68
N LEU A 831 18.53 -5.13 -16.88
CA LEU A 831 19.55 -4.96 -15.85
C LEU A 831 18.97 -4.27 -14.61
N SER A 832 18.20 -3.20 -14.82
CA SER A 832 17.52 -2.47 -13.74
C SER A 832 16.51 -3.38 -13.00
N ILE A 833 15.70 -4.16 -13.74
CA ILE A 833 14.72 -5.09 -13.17
C ILE A 833 15.40 -6.23 -12.38
N PHE A 834 16.41 -6.89 -12.95
CA PHE A 834 17.12 -7.99 -12.28
C PHE A 834 17.89 -7.54 -11.06
N SER A 835 18.54 -6.38 -11.12
CA SER A 835 19.19 -5.75 -9.97
C SER A 835 18.22 -5.61 -8.79
N HIS A 836 17.03 -5.05 -9.04
CA HIS A 836 16.00 -4.92 -8.01
C HIS A 836 15.50 -6.27 -7.48
N ARG A 837 15.35 -7.30 -8.33
CA ARG A 837 14.89 -8.63 -7.93
C ARG A 837 15.91 -9.36 -7.06
N PHE A 838 17.17 -9.43 -7.47
CA PHE A 838 18.20 -10.15 -6.73
C PHE A 838 18.51 -9.49 -5.39
N MET A 839 18.58 -8.15 -5.34
CA MET A 839 18.74 -7.43 -4.07
C MET A 839 17.57 -7.68 -3.14
N SER A 840 16.33 -7.68 -3.66
CA SER A 840 15.16 -8.00 -2.85
C SER A 840 15.22 -9.42 -2.26
N ILE A 841 15.76 -10.41 -2.98
CA ILE A 841 15.90 -11.76 -2.43
C ILE A 841 16.92 -11.77 -1.28
N ALA A 842 18.09 -11.17 -1.48
CA ALA A 842 19.11 -11.11 -0.44
C ALA A 842 18.61 -10.40 0.83
N GLU A 843 17.92 -9.27 0.68
CA GLU A 843 17.29 -8.52 1.79
C GLU A 843 16.27 -9.39 2.55
N GLN A 844 15.43 -10.15 1.84
CA GLN A 844 14.41 -10.99 2.47
C GLN A 844 15.03 -12.17 3.23
N MET A 845 16.07 -12.80 2.67
CA MET A 845 16.84 -13.83 3.39
C MET A 845 17.37 -13.27 4.72
N GLY A 846 17.92 -12.06 4.69
CA GLY A 846 18.45 -11.40 5.87
C GLY A 846 17.38 -11.08 6.92
N ARG A 847 16.23 -10.57 6.50
CA ARG A 847 15.09 -10.31 7.40
C ARG A 847 14.57 -11.59 8.07
N VAL A 848 14.45 -12.68 7.33
CA VAL A 848 14.01 -13.98 7.88
C VAL A 848 15.02 -14.50 8.90
N LEU A 849 16.32 -14.41 8.59
CA LEU A 849 17.38 -14.80 9.53
C LEU A 849 17.34 -13.96 10.80
N GLN A 850 17.24 -12.63 10.68
CA GLN A 850 17.14 -11.71 11.81
C GLN A 850 15.94 -12.06 12.71
N ARG A 851 14.76 -12.30 12.13
CA ARG A 851 13.53 -12.59 12.88
C ARG A 851 13.57 -13.94 13.59
N THR A 852 14.23 -14.93 13.02
CA THR A 852 14.29 -16.28 13.60
C THR A 852 15.52 -16.51 14.49
N ALA A 853 16.43 -15.54 14.56
CA ALA A 853 17.64 -15.62 15.36
C ALA A 853 17.36 -15.64 16.87
N ILE A 854 18.10 -16.49 17.58
CA ILE A 854 18.15 -16.52 19.04
C ILE A 854 19.21 -15.53 19.57
N SER A 855 20.26 -15.28 18.78
CA SER A 855 21.36 -14.41 19.15
C SER A 855 20.95 -12.95 19.05
N THR A 856 21.09 -12.22 20.16
CA THR A 856 20.91 -10.76 20.20
C THR A 856 21.89 -10.03 19.27
N ASN A 857 23.09 -10.58 19.01
CA ASN A 857 24.03 -10.01 18.06
C ASN A 857 23.50 -10.08 16.61
N ILE A 858 22.92 -11.22 16.21
CA ILE A 858 22.32 -11.36 14.87
C ILE A 858 21.08 -10.47 14.78
N LYS A 859 20.23 -10.47 15.82
CA LYS A 859 18.93 -9.80 15.79
C LYS A 859 19.03 -8.28 15.87
N GLU A 860 19.73 -7.76 16.88
CA GLU A 860 19.75 -6.33 17.22
C GLU A 860 20.94 -5.63 16.58
N ARG A 861 22.11 -6.29 16.48
CA ARG A 861 23.31 -5.72 15.86
C ARG A 861 23.45 -6.04 14.36
N LEU A 862 22.53 -6.84 13.81
CA LEU A 862 22.55 -7.30 12.42
C LEU A 862 23.87 -8.01 12.04
N ASP A 863 24.47 -8.75 12.97
CA ASP A 863 25.77 -9.41 12.80
C ASP A 863 25.70 -10.68 11.95
N PHE A 864 25.39 -10.49 10.67
CA PHE A 864 25.28 -11.53 9.64
C PHE A 864 25.39 -10.91 8.24
N SER A 865 25.42 -11.73 7.18
CA SER A 865 25.28 -11.26 5.80
C SER A 865 24.60 -12.33 4.93
N CYS A 866 23.81 -11.87 3.97
CA CYS A 866 23.13 -12.72 3.01
C CYS A 866 23.48 -12.24 1.60
N ALA A 867 23.82 -13.17 0.72
CA ALA A 867 24.27 -12.86 -0.62
C ALA A 867 23.85 -13.96 -1.61
N LEU A 868 23.70 -13.54 -2.87
CA LEU A 868 23.50 -14.40 -4.03
C LEU A 868 24.77 -14.37 -4.87
N PHE A 869 25.18 -15.54 -5.35
CA PHE A 869 26.39 -15.72 -6.14
C PHE A 869 26.06 -16.37 -7.49
N GLY A 870 26.86 -16.05 -8.50
CA GLY A 870 26.84 -16.71 -9.79
C GLY A 870 27.41 -18.14 -9.72
N ASP A 871 27.35 -18.84 -10.83
CA ASP A 871 27.95 -20.18 -11.00
C ASP A 871 29.48 -20.17 -10.93
N ASP A 872 30.10 -19.03 -11.25
CA ASP A 872 31.52 -18.74 -11.09
C ASP A 872 31.90 -18.33 -9.65
N GLY A 873 30.92 -18.19 -8.74
CA GLY A 873 31.11 -17.69 -7.38
C GLY A 873 31.20 -16.17 -7.26
N GLY A 874 31.02 -15.42 -8.35
CA GLY A 874 30.96 -13.96 -8.37
C GLY A 874 29.75 -13.43 -7.60
N LEU A 875 29.91 -12.30 -6.90
CA LEU A 875 28.81 -11.71 -6.12
C LEU A 875 27.79 -11.05 -7.05
N VAL A 876 26.54 -11.52 -7.01
CA VAL A 876 25.42 -10.98 -7.81
C VAL A 876 24.62 -9.95 -7.02
N ALA A 877 24.31 -10.27 -5.77
CA ALA A 877 23.54 -9.39 -4.89
C ALA A 877 23.87 -9.68 -3.43
N ASN A 878 23.76 -8.66 -2.57
CA ASN A 878 24.00 -8.81 -1.14
C ASN A 878 23.08 -7.89 -0.34
N ALA A 879 22.67 -8.36 0.83
CA ALA A 879 21.99 -7.54 1.80
C ALA A 879 23.02 -6.76 2.65
N PRO A 880 22.82 -5.45 2.86
CA PRO A 880 23.82 -4.57 3.45
C PRO A 880 23.80 -4.59 4.99
N HIS A 881 24.05 -5.76 5.59
CA HIS A 881 23.96 -5.93 7.04
C HIS A 881 25.26 -5.60 7.79
N ILE A 882 26.42 -6.06 7.29
CA ILE A 882 27.73 -5.71 7.86
C ILE A 882 28.80 -5.54 6.76
N PRO A 883 29.58 -4.43 6.78
CA PRO A 883 30.62 -4.16 5.80
C PRO A 883 31.75 -5.21 5.74
N VAL A 884 32.17 -5.77 6.89
CA VAL A 884 33.33 -6.68 6.95
C VAL A 884 33.14 -7.96 6.14
N HIS A 885 31.90 -8.42 5.98
CA HIS A 885 31.61 -9.64 5.24
C HIS A 885 31.69 -9.44 3.71
N LEU A 886 31.51 -8.21 3.22
CA LEU A 886 31.31 -7.94 1.79
C LEU A 886 32.56 -8.19 0.95
N GLY A 887 33.72 -7.74 1.44
CA GLY A 887 34.97 -7.90 0.69
C GLY A 887 35.48 -9.33 0.64
N ALA A 888 35.16 -10.15 1.64
CA ALA A 888 35.70 -11.52 1.76
C ALA A 888 34.76 -12.59 1.19
N MET A 889 33.45 -12.33 1.12
CA MET A 889 32.45 -13.34 0.74
C MET A 889 32.66 -13.89 -0.67
N GLN A 890 32.86 -13.03 -1.67
CA GLN A 890 33.08 -13.48 -3.06
C GLN A 890 34.31 -14.37 -3.17
N GLU A 891 35.46 -13.90 -2.67
CA GLU A 891 36.72 -14.67 -2.68
C GLU A 891 36.58 -16.02 -1.95
N THR A 892 35.87 -16.03 -0.82
CA THR A 892 35.61 -17.26 -0.07
C THR A 892 34.76 -18.24 -0.87
N VAL A 893 33.70 -17.77 -1.52
CA VAL A 893 32.84 -18.61 -2.36
C VAL A 893 33.58 -19.11 -3.59
N GLN A 894 34.33 -18.25 -4.29
CA GLN A 894 35.17 -18.63 -5.42
C GLN A 894 36.24 -19.66 -5.03
N TYR A 895 36.84 -19.52 -3.85
CA TYR A 895 37.76 -20.52 -3.30
C TYR A 895 37.08 -21.88 -3.07
N GLN A 896 35.86 -21.89 -2.52
CA GLN A 896 35.09 -23.13 -2.34
C GLN A 896 34.66 -23.75 -3.67
N VAL A 897 34.20 -22.95 -4.63
CA VAL A 897 33.80 -23.42 -5.97
C VAL A 897 34.99 -24.01 -6.71
N SER A 898 36.15 -23.37 -6.65
CA SER A 898 37.40 -23.91 -7.22
C SER A 898 37.86 -25.17 -6.49
N GLY A 899 37.81 -25.20 -5.16
CA GLY A 899 38.13 -26.38 -4.35
C GLY A 899 37.23 -27.60 -4.63
N LEU A 900 35.94 -27.38 -4.85
CA LEU A 900 34.98 -28.42 -5.23
C LEU A 900 35.25 -28.98 -6.63
N LYS A 901 35.73 -28.16 -7.58
CA LYS A 901 36.18 -28.62 -8.91
C LYS A 901 37.44 -29.50 -8.87
N TYR A 902 38.18 -29.52 -7.75
CA TYR A 902 39.31 -30.44 -7.55
C TYR A 902 38.93 -31.74 -6.82
N LEU A 903 37.74 -31.80 -6.21
CA LEU A 903 37.24 -32.94 -5.44
C LEU A 903 36.27 -33.85 -6.23
N PHE A 904 35.72 -33.34 -7.34
CA PHE A 904 34.90 -34.06 -8.32
C PHE A 904 35.59 -34.04 -9.68
#